data_AF-A0A7X2MB34-F1
#
_entry.id   AF-A0A7X2MB34-F1
#
_cell.length_a   1.000
_cell.length_b   1.000
_cell.length_c   1.000
_cell.angle_alpha   90.00
_cell.angle_beta   90.00
_cell.angle_gamma   90.00
#
_symmetry.space_group_name_H-M   'P 1'
#
loop_
_entity.id
_entity.type
_entity.pdbx_description
1 polymer ?
#
loop_
_entity_poly.entity_id
_entity_poly.type
_entity_poly.pdbx_seq_one_letter_code
_entity_poly.pdbx_strand_id
1 'polypeptide(L)'
;MKRKILAQKFLTFALTASVTATMFPTSAFAVTGSQVAADGTYSSTAHVTRTEEDTDDEWDEYDVNVKLTVKDGKFSDITVSPENGYDSDNDSYFNKAYNKSKGIKTKLEGQAATEETINSWDTVSGATRTSTAVKKAALEAIQSASAKEESKPAEEKYVYCYAGLTWAEYWAAEGVQAAGSTASSSEKDSHNESDKGAFDTVTRATANHGLHRGSFQCNAIVETEEGTTLNLSYWKTGENNQQIAVMTDGTEYNYNKGVFTKDGTTLKLKDYKVTGLKFVPVKVKESDYEAFKAKYTVYENGADLKGGFGEGNLNTIDEIADVTENTNGLKTVTKNADGSFSFSARATGTDSGVKDTSLKKADVTGAVKDASGSYGEFLRVDFNGNYGDLGANMQAVKWTYYGNDSTRTKALATYGTKFASDNWMHKSMGIQLGLTDSLRCSLPSGYDGTGYWSVTIYALGYEDYTYNFEATAANIVTPQVPADETSKKALSDKVSEADKLNQELYTDKTWSNMQIELKEAKDALAKTDLMQSEAKEALSHLTDAVNNLKSQYVLMNIPYDEFYKADLNNNSVAVDATTSATKQKTRNTLAAGSYHADSEGEHINGVTFPVKVTDDFYDNNKDYTQITDDSKVDITTNIKGKVSTTTYEGKKALFESADYSYYVLSEIPSYYKTATVGADNKLSFGAVNGTKTQIAADKVTTKFKTKTKYGDYQLNLDGIKDAMGFEDDDVVYGVIVSTDDNTDYAMRHVENIWKTEELAWSVGIVTDSHGCPLSSEHYKSMVGKTIKNVTYYTSKGIFTLPVDYKVLEHAKDAAVEAENAAVSAGKANLDVTLPDDFNAEYAVTDAKGNEVKGFKVTEENLASAVSTYAASYTQTNKLVITYPKDAENTEYTLTVSDKSNKYAPITTTFELYADAVSAAYNNDATAPKLVVADGASAAQFADFIGKIKSVNVNGKDYPATGKGAVKLIKEDGTIDTTQAPFAEGSSFEIKVSATGYKDELSFTYEKPAVIETKALESVIEKADTLKEADYTADSWKTFSQVLSSAKAVLKQKDDQTKIDNAVASLNKAIEGLKKKEAVNPGTPGSGAGSSNGTGTNATVATGSKSNSTTTDTTGTAAKKATVKKASKTGDTNPLMGMLALAFASISLVGAALFAKKPNRK
;
A
#
# COMPACT_ATOMS: atom_id res chain seq x y z
N MET A 1 -34.47 -38.29 36.74
CA MET A 1 -34.86 -39.17 37.88
C MET A 1 -33.58 -39.50 38.64
N LYS A 2 -33.42 -39.02 39.88
CA LYS A 2 -33.37 -39.82 41.15
C LYS A 2 -32.50 -41.08 41.01
N ARG A 3 -31.47 -41.39 41.81
CA ARG A 3 -30.95 -40.98 43.15
C ARG A 3 -29.58 -41.71 43.30
N LYS A 4 -28.50 -41.02 43.72
CA LYS A 4 -27.93 -40.99 45.10
C LYS A 4 -27.34 -42.32 45.61
N ILE A 5 -26.01 -42.38 45.83
CA ILE A 5 -25.29 -42.41 47.15
C ILE A 5 -24.77 -43.84 47.39
N LEU A 6 -23.49 -44.14 47.68
CA LEU A 6 -22.70 -43.75 48.85
C LEU A 6 -21.19 -43.97 48.63
N ALA A 7 -20.37 -43.16 49.30
CA ALA A 7 -18.91 -43.19 49.29
C ALA A 7 -18.33 -43.80 50.59
N GLN A 8 -17.05 -44.22 50.47
CA GLN A 8 -15.93 -43.99 51.42
C GLN A 8 -15.41 -45.08 52.39
N LYS A 9 -14.07 -45.23 52.30
CA LYS A 9 -13.00 -45.63 53.26
C LYS A 9 -12.78 -47.15 53.42
N PHE A 10 -11.57 -47.70 53.21
CA PHE A 10 -10.31 -47.36 53.87
C PHE A 10 -9.03 -47.43 52.98
N LEU A 11 -7.98 -46.82 53.52
CA LEU A 11 -6.66 -46.49 52.98
C LEU A 11 -5.60 -47.59 53.29
N THR A 12 -4.64 -47.76 52.38
CA THR A 12 -3.26 -48.30 52.50
C THR A 12 -3.00 -49.71 53.06
N PHE A 13 -2.38 -50.57 52.23
CA PHE A 13 -1.07 -51.19 52.52
C PHE A 13 -0.39 -51.57 51.18
N ALA A 14 0.89 -51.24 51.03
CA ALA A 14 1.72 -51.50 49.86
C ALA A 14 2.78 -52.58 50.14
N LEU A 15 3.30 -53.19 49.06
CA LEU A 15 4.41 -54.16 48.95
C LEU A 15 4.10 -55.57 49.51
N THR A 16 4.46 -56.73 48.92
CA THR A 16 5.43 -57.08 47.86
C THR A 16 5.22 -58.56 47.45
N ALA A 17 5.54 -58.87 46.19
CA ALA A 17 6.10 -60.14 45.68
C ALA A 17 5.29 -61.46 45.73
N SER A 18 4.82 -61.83 44.53
CA SER A 18 4.96 -63.14 43.86
C SER A 18 4.22 -64.40 44.37
N VAL A 19 3.65 -65.09 43.36
CA VAL A 19 3.32 -66.53 43.25
C VAL A 19 1.85 -66.96 43.48
N THR A 20 1.30 -67.54 42.40
CA THR A 20 0.12 -68.41 42.25
C THR A 20 -1.27 -67.83 42.50
N ALA A 21 -1.89 -67.37 41.40
CA ALA A 21 -3.34 -67.26 41.30
C ALA A 21 -3.95 -68.68 41.42
N THR A 22 -4.56 -68.94 42.57
CA THR A 22 -5.56 -69.99 42.74
C THR A 22 -6.86 -69.51 42.11
N MET A 23 -7.36 -70.26 41.11
CA MET A 23 -8.64 -70.00 40.46
C MET A 23 -9.77 -70.10 41.49
N PHE A 24 -10.58 -69.04 41.60
CA PHE A 24 -11.95 -69.16 42.07
C PHE A 24 -12.79 -69.79 40.95
N PRO A 25 -13.67 -70.77 41.22
CA PRO A 25 -14.56 -71.30 40.20
C PRO A 25 -15.56 -70.22 39.78
N THR A 26 -15.45 -69.78 38.52
CA THR A 26 -16.54 -69.08 37.84
C THR A 26 -17.72 -70.03 37.74
N SER A 27 -18.90 -69.55 38.14
CA SER A 27 -20.17 -70.25 38.00
C SER A 27 -20.39 -70.68 36.55
N ALA A 28 -20.19 -71.96 36.26
CA ALA A 28 -20.48 -72.56 34.96
C ALA A 28 -21.98 -72.45 34.71
N PHE A 29 -22.37 -71.74 33.64
CA PHE A 29 -23.73 -71.73 33.16
C PHE A 29 -24.02 -73.07 32.45
N ALA A 30 -25.23 -73.61 32.68
CA ALA A 30 -25.77 -74.75 31.95
C ALA A 30 -25.78 -74.49 30.43
N VAL A 31 -25.56 -75.53 29.62
CA VAL A 31 -25.70 -75.47 28.16
C VAL A 31 -27.11 -75.05 27.77
N THR A 32 -27.24 -74.00 26.95
CA THR A 32 -28.51 -73.56 26.36
C THR A 32 -28.38 -73.33 24.85
N GLY A 33 -29.41 -73.68 24.09
CA GLY A 33 -29.49 -73.43 22.64
C GLY A 33 -28.35 -74.06 21.84
N SER A 34 -27.59 -73.23 21.12
CA SER A 34 -26.47 -73.64 20.25
C SER A 34 -25.13 -73.86 21.00
N GLN A 35 -25.10 -73.69 22.33
CA GLN A 35 -23.87 -73.89 23.11
C GLN A 35 -23.45 -75.36 23.07
N VAL A 36 -22.15 -75.60 22.88
CA VAL A 36 -21.56 -76.94 22.84
C VAL A 36 -21.24 -77.39 24.26
N ALA A 37 -21.73 -78.57 24.65
CA ALA A 37 -21.43 -79.17 25.94
C ALA A 37 -19.95 -79.50 26.09
N ALA A 38 -19.43 -79.32 27.30
CA ALA A 38 -18.09 -79.76 27.66
C ALA A 38 -17.95 -81.28 27.49
N ASP A 39 -16.73 -81.73 27.21
CA ASP A 39 -16.42 -83.15 27.12
C ASP A 39 -16.74 -83.83 28.47
N GLY A 40 -17.50 -84.93 28.43
CA GLY A 40 -18.05 -85.55 29.62
C GLY A 40 -19.16 -86.54 29.31
N THR A 41 -19.81 -87.06 30.35
CA THR A 41 -20.97 -87.93 30.20
C THR A 41 -22.10 -87.46 31.10
N TYR A 42 -23.25 -87.17 30.50
CA TYR A 42 -24.41 -86.58 31.16
C TYR A 42 -25.59 -87.53 31.05
N SER A 43 -26.39 -87.65 32.11
CA SER A 43 -27.53 -88.55 32.09
C SER A 43 -28.73 -88.01 32.84
N SER A 44 -29.92 -88.28 32.33
CA SER A 44 -31.19 -88.08 33.04
C SER A 44 -32.10 -89.27 32.79
N THR A 45 -33.06 -89.48 33.69
CA THR A 45 -34.11 -90.49 33.57
C THR A 45 -35.46 -89.79 33.37
N ALA A 46 -36.27 -90.29 32.44
CA ALA A 46 -37.65 -89.85 32.25
C ALA A 46 -38.61 -91.05 32.23
N HIS A 47 -39.80 -90.84 32.76
CA HIS A 47 -40.86 -91.86 32.80
C HIS A 47 -41.67 -91.87 31.49
N VAL A 48 -41.92 -93.06 30.94
CA VAL A 48 -42.80 -93.30 29.79
C VAL A 48 -44.21 -93.51 30.32
N THR A 49 -45.05 -92.47 30.23
CA THR A 49 -46.42 -92.48 30.75
C THR A 49 -47.43 -92.76 29.64
N ARG A 50 -48.46 -93.55 29.94
CA ARG A 50 -49.67 -93.73 29.16
C ARG A 50 -50.55 -92.49 29.28
N THR A 51 -51.43 -92.31 28.31
CA THR A 51 -52.39 -91.23 28.25
C THR A 51 -53.78 -91.79 27.97
N GLU A 52 -54.81 -90.94 28.07
CA GLU A 52 -56.19 -91.33 27.79
C GLU A 52 -56.41 -91.86 26.35
N GLU A 53 -55.48 -91.60 25.44
CA GLU A 53 -55.50 -92.08 24.05
C GLU A 53 -54.92 -93.50 23.88
N ASP A 54 -54.20 -94.00 24.89
CA ASP A 54 -53.55 -95.32 24.84
C ASP A 54 -54.52 -96.36 25.42
N THR A 55 -55.42 -96.87 24.56
CA THR A 55 -56.52 -97.79 24.94
C THR A 55 -56.14 -99.27 24.89
N ASP A 56 -54.90 -99.61 24.52
CA ASP A 56 -54.40 -100.97 24.34
C ASP A 56 -53.46 -101.41 25.48
N ASP A 57 -53.62 -102.61 26.03
CA ASP A 57 -52.73 -103.14 27.08
C ASP A 57 -51.45 -103.76 26.46
N GLU A 58 -51.00 -103.27 25.30
CA GLU A 58 -49.88 -103.83 24.52
C GLU A 58 -48.49 -103.45 25.06
N TRP A 59 -48.41 -102.60 26.09
CA TRP A 59 -47.17 -102.16 26.73
C TRP A 59 -47.42 -101.52 28.10
N ASP A 60 -46.49 -101.71 29.03
CA ASP A 60 -46.53 -101.12 30.38
C ASP A 60 -45.68 -99.85 30.50
N GLU A 61 -46.04 -98.92 31.40
CA GLU A 61 -45.24 -97.72 31.71
C GLU A 61 -43.87 -98.07 32.30
N TYR A 62 -42.82 -97.36 31.88
CA TYR A 62 -41.46 -97.66 32.32
C TYR A 62 -40.54 -96.44 32.31
N ASP A 63 -39.44 -96.50 33.05
CA ASP A 63 -38.41 -95.46 33.06
C ASP A 63 -37.39 -95.68 31.94
N VAL A 64 -36.91 -94.59 31.33
CA VAL A 64 -35.78 -94.59 30.39
C VAL A 64 -34.67 -93.66 30.89
N ASN A 65 -33.49 -94.22 31.15
CA ASN A 65 -32.27 -93.45 31.40
C ASN A 65 -31.55 -93.18 30.08
N VAL A 66 -31.27 -91.91 29.79
CA VAL A 66 -30.48 -91.50 28.62
C VAL A 66 -29.13 -91.01 29.10
N LYS A 67 -28.07 -91.56 28.51
CA LYS A 67 -26.68 -91.18 28.75
C LYS A 67 -26.07 -90.61 27.47
N LEU A 68 -25.68 -89.34 27.51
CA LEU A 68 -25.03 -88.60 26.44
C LEU A 68 -23.53 -88.50 26.72
N THR A 69 -22.69 -89.11 25.90
CA THR A 69 -21.23 -88.96 25.99
C THR A 69 -20.78 -87.92 24.98
N VAL A 70 -20.13 -86.87 25.46
CA VAL A 70 -19.62 -85.76 24.66
C VAL A 70 -18.10 -85.83 24.61
N LYS A 71 -17.54 -85.78 23.40
CA LYS A 71 -16.10 -85.68 23.16
C LYS A 71 -15.86 -84.77 21.97
N ASP A 72 -14.89 -83.87 22.08
CA ASP A 72 -14.54 -82.91 21.02
C ASP A 72 -15.76 -82.10 20.54
N GLY A 73 -16.68 -81.79 21.46
CA GLY A 73 -17.91 -81.03 21.17
C GLY A 73 -18.99 -81.79 20.38
N LYS A 74 -18.89 -83.12 20.27
CA LYS A 74 -19.85 -83.97 19.56
C LYS A 74 -20.37 -85.09 20.46
N PHE A 75 -21.56 -85.61 20.17
CA PHE A 75 -22.08 -86.82 20.81
C PHE A 75 -21.26 -88.03 20.33
N SER A 76 -20.25 -88.44 21.08
CA SER A 76 -19.42 -89.59 20.74
C SER A 76 -20.13 -90.91 21.02
N ASP A 77 -21.10 -90.92 21.94
CA ASP A 77 -22.01 -92.04 22.16
C ASP A 77 -23.33 -91.55 22.77
N ILE A 78 -24.42 -92.23 22.44
CA ILE A 78 -25.72 -92.07 23.09
C ILE A 78 -26.18 -93.47 23.52
N THR A 79 -26.40 -93.65 24.81
CA THR A 79 -26.95 -94.87 25.38
C THR A 79 -28.33 -94.58 25.96
N VAL A 80 -29.31 -95.43 25.65
CA VAL A 80 -30.61 -95.42 26.31
C VAL A 80 -30.76 -96.77 27.00
N SER A 81 -31.13 -96.77 28.27
CA SER A 81 -31.33 -97.97 29.09
C SER A 81 -32.74 -97.95 29.67
N PRO A 82 -33.53 -99.02 29.50
CA PRO A 82 -34.81 -99.11 30.19
C PRO A 82 -34.56 -99.45 31.66
N GLU A 83 -35.39 -98.90 32.54
CA GLU A 83 -35.31 -99.06 33.98
C GLU A 83 -36.66 -99.57 34.53
N ASN A 84 -37.10 -99.08 35.69
CA ASN A 84 -38.26 -99.61 36.42
C ASN A 84 -39.50 -99.70 35.52
N GLY A 85 -40.23 -100.82 35.59
CA GLY A 85 -41.47 -101.04 34.81
C GLY A 85 -41.27 -101.62 33.41
N TYR A 86 -40.03 -101.79 32.95
CA TYR A 86 -39.77 -102.35 31.63
C TYR A 86 -39.97 -103.87 31.55
N ASP A 87 -40.61 -104.33 30.47
CA ASP A 87 -40.81 -105.74 30.13
C ASP A 87 -40.55 -106.01 28.64
N SER A 88 -40.75 -107.26 28.22
CA SER A 88 -40.53 -107.66 26.81
C SER A 88 -41.52 -107.04 25.82
N ASP A 89 -42.70 -106.62 26.28
CA ASP A 89 -43.74 -106.07 25.41
C ASP A 89 -43.34 -104.64 24.94
N ASN A 90 -42.52 -103.96 25.75
CA ASN A 90 -41.91 -102.68 25.43
C ASN A 90 -40.75 -102.72 24.39
N ASP A 91 -40.22 -103.90 24.06
CA ASP A 91 -39.01 -104.05 23.21
C ASP A 91 -39.13 -103.36 21.86
N SER A 92 -40.29 -103.44 21.21
CA SER A 92 -40.52 -102.85 19.89
C SER A 92 -40.47 -101.32 19.97
N TYR A 93 -41.13 -100.74 20.97
CA TYR A 93 -41.23 -99.30 21.18
C TYR A 93 -39.88 -98.71 21.60
N PHE A 94 -39.20 -99.39 22.53
CA PHE A 94 -37.86 -99.04 22.99
C PHE A 94 -36.83 -99.03 21.88
N ASN A 95 -36.72 -100.13 21.13
CA ASN A 95 -35.71 -100.23 20.07
C ASN A 95 -35.98 -99.21 18.94
N LYS A 96 -37.24 -98.93 18.59
CA LYS A 96 -37.61 -97.89 17.63
C LYS A 96 -37.12 -96.50 18.04
N ALA A 97 -37.30 -96.14 19.32
CA ALA A 97 -36.87 -94.85 19.87
C ALA A 97 -35.35 -94.76 20.09
N TYR A 98 -34.67 -95.88 20.35
CA TYR A 98 -33.24 -95.91 20.67
C TYR A 98 -32.32 -96.08 19.45
N ASN A 99 -32.31 -97.27 18.83
CA ASN A 99 -31.21 -97.73 17.96
C ASN A 99 -31.63 -98.20 16.57
N LYS A 100 -32.92 -98.14 16.23
CA LYS A 100 -33.40 -98.36 14.85
C LYS A 100 -33.18 -97.10 13.99
N SER A 101 -33.51 -97.19 12.70
CA SER A 101 -33.22 -96.15 11.69
C SER A 101 -33.71 -94.72 12.00
N LYS A 102 -34.66 -94.56 12.93
CA LYS A 102 -35.20 -93.28 13.39
C LYS A 102 -34.90 -92.98 14.87
N GLY A 103 -34.24 -93.89 15.58
CA GLY A 103 -33.93 -93.73 17.00
C GLY A 103 -32.86 -92.67 17.27
N ILE A 104 -32.83 -92.17 18.50
CA ILE A 104 -32.00 -91.03 18.92
C ILE A 104 -30.51 -91.30 18.69
N LYS A 105 -30.02 -92.52 18.97
CA LYS A 105 -28.61 -92.89 18.80
C LYS A 105 -28.22 -92.80 17.32
N THR A 106 -29.01 -93.46 16.47
CA THR A 106 -28.75 -93.51 15.03
C THR A 106 -28.83 -92.12 14.36
N LYS A 107 -29.58 -91.18 14.94
CA LYS A 107 -29.74 -89.84 14.37
C LYS A 107 -28.73 -88.83 14.86
N LEU A 108 -28.34 -88.89 16.13
CA LEU A 108 -27.59 -87.82 16.77
C LEU A 108 -26.14 -88.19 17.12
N GLU A 109 -25.76 -89.47 17.11
CA GLU A 109 -24.36 -89.87 17.31
C GLU A 109 -23.47 -89.25 16.21
N GLY A 110 -22.38 -88.61 16.62
CA GLY A 110 -21.47 -87.86 15.77
C GLY A 110 -21.88 -86.40 15.47
N GLN A 111 -23.09 -85.98 15.86
CA GLN A 111 -23.56 -84.59 15.71
C GLN A 111 -23.04 -83.70 16.84
N ALA A 112 -23.15 -82.38 16.67
CA ALA A 112 -22.74 -81.40 17.69
C ALA A 112 -23.52 -81.61 19.00
N ALA A 113 -22.82 -81.64 20.12
CA ALA A 113 -23.41 -81.88 21.44
C ALA A 113 -24.08 -80.61 21.99
N THR A 114 -25.21 -80.22 21.41
CA THR A 114 -25.97 -79.02 21.76
C THR A 114 -27.43 -79.37 22.07
N GLU A 115 -28.11 -78.47 22.77
CA GLU A 115 -29.56 -78.58 23.02
C GLU A 115 -30.35 -78.52 21.70
N GLU A 116 -29.96 -77.66 20.77
CA GLU A 116 -30.55 -77.57 19.43
C GLU A 116 -30.49 -78.89 18.64
N THR A 117 -29.37 -79.60 18.70
CA THR A 117 -29.22 -80.91 18.03
C THR A 117 -30.24 -81.91 18.56
N ILE A 118 -30.46 -81.97 19.89
CA ILE A 118 -31.47 -82.86 20.48
C ILE A 118 -32.88 -82.40 20.11
N ASN A 119 -33.14 -81.10 20.12
CA ASN A 119 -34.44 -80.54 19.73
C ASN A 119 -34.80 -80.85 18.27
N SER A 120 -33.81 -80.97 17.38
CA SER A 120 -33.99 -81.32 15.97
C SER A 120 -34.42 -82.78 15.71
N TRP A 121 -34.34 -83.66 16.70
CA TRP A 121 -34.78 -85.06 16.56
C TRP A 121 -36.29 -85.20 16.79
N ASP A 122 -37.02 -85.67 15.78
CA ASP A 122 -38.46 -85.92 15.86
C ASP A 122 -38.79 -87.23 16.61
N THR A 123 -39.94 -87.24 17.30
CA THR A 123 -40.50 -88.46 17.90
C THR A 123 -40.78 -89.52 16.84
N VAL A 124 -40.58 -90.81 17.18
CA VAL A 124 -40.68 -91.92 16.24
C VAL A 124 -42.11 -92.45 16.18
N SER A 125 -42.74 -92.41 15.00
CA SER A 125 -44.09 -92.97 14.79
C SER A 125 -44.14 -94.45 15.15
N GLY A 126 -45.14 -94.85 15.96
CA GLY A 126 -45.24 -96.20 16.49
C GLY A 126 -44.28 -96.50 17.65
N ALA A 127 -43.75 -95.46 18.30
CA ALA A 127 -43.01 -95.45 19.58
C ALA A 127 -43.05 -94.04 20.23
N THR A 128 -44.19 -93.34 20.08
CA THR A 128 -44.29 -91.91 20.40
C THR A 128 -44.07 -91.63 21.89
N ARG A 129 -44.66 -92.43 22.79
CA ARG A 129 -44.50 -92.28 24.25
C ARG A 129 -43.04 -92.45 24.66
N THR A 130 -42.41 -93.54 24.24
CA THR A 130 -40.99 -93.80 24.50
C THR A 130 -40.08 -92.73 23.93
N SER A 131 -40.24 -92.35 22.66
CA SER A 131 -39.38 -91.34 22.03
C SER A 131 -39.55 -89.95 22.67
N THR A 132 -40.73 -89.63 23.18
CA THR A 132 -40.97 -88.40 23.96
C THR A 132 -40.20 -88.42 25.28
N ALA A 133 -40.27 -89.51 26.04
CA ALA A 133 -39.52 -89.65 27.29
C ALA A 133 -38.01 -89.64 27.05
N VAL A 134 -37.52 -90.35 26.02
CA VAL A 134 -36.11 -90.33 25.61
C VAL A 134 -35.65 -88.92 25.23
N LYS A 135 -36.44 -88.16 24.47
CA LYS A 135 -36.11 -86.77 24.12
C LYS A 135 -36.05 -85.88 25.36
N LYS A 136 -37.01 -86.03 26.28
CA LYS A 136 -37.03 -85.29 27.55
C LYS A 136 -35.80 -85.57 28.40
N ALA A 137 -35.48 -86.84 28.63
CA ALA A 137 -34.28 -87.25 29.38
C ALA A 137 -32.98 -86.77 28.70
N ALA A 138 -32.90 -86.79 27.36
CA ALA A 138 -31.76 -86.27 26.63
C ALA A 138 -31.60 -84.74 26.79
N LEU A 139 -32.71 -83.98 26.76
CA LEU A 139 -32.68 -82.53 26.99
C LEU A 139 -32.26 -82.19 28.42
N GLU A 140 -32.81 -82.87 29.43
CA GLU A 140 -32.40 -82.67 30.82
C GLU A 140 -30.92 -83.04 31.03
N ALA A 141 -30.46 -84.13 30.40
CA ALA A 141 -29.05 -84.53 30.45
C ALA A 141 -28.14 -83.46 29.84
N ILE A 142 -28.44 -82.94 28.65
CA ILE A 142 -27.56 -81.92 28.02
C ILE A 142 -27.62 -80.57 28.75
N GLN A 143 -28.78 -80.18 29.30
CA GLN A 143 -28.91 -78.96 30.08
C GLN A 143 -28.18 -79.04 31.43
N SER A 144 -27.92 -80.25 31.95
CA SER A 144 -27.05 -80.44 33.12
C SER A 144 -25.55 -80.27 32.81
N ALA A 145 -25.17 -80.26 31.53
CA ALA A 145 -23.79 -80.09 31.12
C ALA A 145 -23.33 -78.63 31.29
N SER A 146 -22.09 -78.44 31.71
CA SER A 146 -21.40 -77.16 31.60
C SER A 146 -21.08 -76.87 30.12
N ALA A 147 -21.19 -75.62 29.68
CA ALA A 147 -20.69 -75.22 28.38
C ALA A 147 -19.17 -75.49 28.27
N LYS A 148 -18.70 -75.94 27.10
CA LYS A 148 -17.29 -76.18 26.84
C LYS A 148 -16.52 -74.86 26.96
N GLU A 149 -15.65 -74.76 27.97
CA GLU A 149 -14.67 -73.67 28.01
C GLU A 149 -13.69 -73.84 26.85
N GLU A 150 -13.58 -72.81 26.00
CA GLU A 150 -12.51 -72.74 25.02
C GLU A 150 -11.18 -72.70 25.77
N SER A 151 -10.39 -73.76 25.63
CA SER A 151 -9.00 -73.74 26.06
C SER A 151 -8.28 -72.64 25.27
N LYS A 152 -7.98 -71.51 25.93
CA LYS A 152 -7.05 -70.52 25.40
C LYS A 152 -5.73 -71.22 25.03
N PRO A 153 -5.24 -71.08 23.79
CA PRO A 153 -3.83 -71.37 23.50
C PRO A 153 -2.95 -70.53 24.42
N ALA A 154 -1.73 -71.01 24.71
CA ALA A 154 -0.72 -70.18 25.36
C ALA A 154 -0.67 -68.82 24.64
N GLU A 155 -0.82 -67.74 25.40
CA GLU A 155 -0.85 -66.37 24.87
C GLU A 155 0.45 -66.12 24.10
N GLU A 156 0.37 -66.11 22.76
CA GLU A 156 1.52 -65.75 21.93
C GLU A 156 1.87 -64.31 22.25
N LYS A 157 3.02 -64.09 22.88
CA LYS A 157 3.52 -62.75 23.20
C LYS A 157 4.04 -62.09 21.93
N TYR A 158 3.63 -60.84 21.73
CA TYR A 158 4.06 -60.01 20.62
C TYR A 158 4.87 -58.81 21.11
N VAL A 159 5.86 -58.42 20.32
CA VAL A 159 6.53 -57.13 20.41
C VAL A 159 5.87 -56.19 19.40
N TYR A 160 5.52 -55.00 19.87
CA TYR A 160 4.91 -53.93 19.06
C TYR A 160 5.94 -52.83 18.86
N CYS A 161 6.15 -52.45 17.59
CA CYS A 161 7.14 -51.45 17.21
C CYS A 161 6.79 -50.89 15.83
N TYR A 162 7.47 -49.82 15.41
CA TYR A 162 7.50 -49.44 14.00
C TYR A 162 8.65 -50.13 13.28
N ALA A 163 8.46 -50.44 12.01
CA ALA A 163 9.51 -50.93 11.13
C ALA A 163 9.53 -50.19 9.80
N GLY A 164 10.72 -49.98 9.25
CA GLY A 164 10.90 -49.50 7.89
C GLY A 164 10.71 -50.63 6.89
N LEU A 165 9.77 -50.51 5.96
CA LEU A 165 9.45 -51.53 4.95
C LEU A 165 9.68 -50.99 3.53
N THR A 166 10.04 -51.88 2.60
CA THR A 166 10.06 -51.52 1.18
C THR A 166 8.64 -51.32 0.62
N TRP A 167 8.54 -50.66 -0.54
CA TRP A 167 7.24 -50.49 -1.23
C TRP A 167 6.54 -51.83 -1.49
N ALA A 168 7.27 -52.82 -2.00
CA ALA A 168 6.71 -54.13 -2.30
C ALA A 168 6.22 -54.86 -1.05
N GLU A 169 7.00 -54.84 0.03
CA GLU A 169 6.62 -55.47 1.31
C GLU A 169 5.37 -54.83 1.91
N TYR A 170 5.27 -53.50 1.90
CA TYR A 170 4.11 -52.79 2.44
C TYR A 170 2.82 -53.14 1.68
N TRP A 171 2.88 -53.10 0.34
CA TRP A 171 1.72 -53.29 -0.54
C TRP A 171 1.35 -54.76 -0.82
N ALA A 172 2.20 -55.73 -0.47
CA ALA A 172 2.04 -57.16 -0.79
C ALA A 172 0.68 -57.77 -0.41
N ALA A 173 0.10 -57.34 0.72
CA ALA A 173 -1.15 -57.88 1.24
C ALA A 173 -2.32 -56.88 1.21
N GLU A 174 -2.15 -55.71 0.57
CA GLU A 174 -3.13 -54.60 0.60
C GLU A 174 -4.20 -54.70 -0.50
N GLY A 175 -4.18 -55.76 -1.30
CA GLY A 175 -5.16 -55.97 -2.38
C GLY A 175 -5.05 -54.97 -3.53
N VAL A 176 -3.85 -54.42 -3.75
CA VAL A 176 -3.57 -53.49 -4.85
C VAL A 176 -3.04 -54.21 -6.08
N GLN A 177 -3.13 -53.58 -7.25
CA GLN A 177 -2.53 -54.07 -8.48
C GLN A 177 -1.01 -54.22 -8.34
N ALA A 178 -0.47 -55.30 -8.91
CA ALA A 178 0.94 -55.68 -8.80
C ALA A 178 1.46 -55.81 -7.34
N ALA A 179 0.59 -56.09 -6.38
CA ALA A 179 0.95 -56.26 -4.97
C ALA A 179 2.18 -57.17 -4.79
N GLY A 180 3.18 -56.67 -4.07
CA GLY A 180 4.41 -57.41 -3.75
C GLY A 180 5.41 -57.55 -4.90
N SER A 181 5.09 -57.09 -6.12
CA SER A 181 6.01 -57.17 -7.25
C SER A 181 7.08 -56.08 -7.19
N THR A 182 8.34 -56.48 -7.36
CA THR A 182 9.51 -55.59 -7.50
C THR A 182 9.97 -55.47 -8.96
N ALA A 183 9.10 -55.80 -9.93
CA ALA A 183 9.47 -55.72 -11.34
C ALA A 183 9.72 -54.26 -11.75
N SER A 184 10.94 -53.93 -12.16
CA SER A 184 11.28 -52.60 -12.67
C SER A 184 10.94 -52.46 -14.16
N SER A 185 10.92 -51.22 -14.65
CA SER A 185 10.80 -50.93 -16.08
C SER A 185 11.94 -50.02 -16.52
N SER A 186 12.58 -50.34 -17.65
CA SER A 186 13.53 -49.44 -18.31
C SER A 186 12.84 -48.39 -19.18
N GLU A 187 11.52 -48.52 -19.39
CA GLU A 187 10.75 -47.50 -20.10
C GLU A 187 10.67 -46.23 -19.27
N LYS A 188 10.85 -45.11 -19.95
CA LYS A 188 10.81 -43.80 -19.34
C LYS A 188 9.44 -43.17 -19.52
N ASP A 189 9.02 -42.39 -18.53
CA ASP A 189 7.84 -41.56 -18.63
C ASP A 189 8.08 -40.27 -19.42
N SER A 190 7.08 -39.39 -19.48
CA SER A 190 7.18 -38.10 -20.18
C SER A 190 8.19 -37.14 -19.58
N HIS A 191 8.69 -37.41 -18.37
CA HIS A 191 9.73 -36.63 -17.69
C HIS A 191 11.10 -37.32 -17.76
N ASN A 192 11.22 -38.34 -18.63
CA ASN A 192 12.44 -39.11 -18.86
C ASN A 192 12.90 -39.89 -17.60
N GLU A 193 11.96 -40.26 -16.72
CA GLU A 193 12.17 -41.01 -15.48
C GLU A 193 11.77 -42.49 -15.64
N SER A 194 12.57 -43.41 -15.07
CA SER A 194 12.34 -44.86 -15.15
C SER A 194 11.47 -45.34 -13.98
N ASP A 195 10.18 -45.04 -14.01
CA ASP A 195 9.25 -45.38 -12.92
C ASP A 195 7.96 -46.13 -13.36
N LYS A 196 7.93 -46.63 -14.60
CA LYS A 196 6.82 -47.45 -15.09
C LYS A 196 6.78 -48.89 -14.53
N GLY A 197 7.65 -49.22 -13.57
CA GLY A 197 7.70 -50.51 -12.90
C GLY A 197 6.53 -50.80 -11.94
N ALA A 198 6.70 -51.80 -11.10
CA ALA A 198 5.79 -52.12 -9.99
C ALA A 198 6.25 -51.39 -8.72
N PHE A 199 6.38 -52.09 -7.59
CA PHE A 199 6.82 -51.55 -6.31
C PHE A 199 8.33 -51.68 -6.08
N ASP A 200 9.11 -51.52 -7.14
CA ASP A 200 10.57 -51.37 -7.10
C ASP A 200 10.99 -50.00 -6.53
N THR A 201 12.27 -49.90 -6.15
CA THR A 201 12.87 -48.65 -5.64
C THR A 201 12.67 -47.51 -6.64
N VAL A 202 12.17 -46.37 -6.17
CA VAL A 202 12.12 -45.16 -6.99
C VAL A 202 13.54 -44.64 -7.13
N THR A 203 14.11 -44.67 -8.34
CA THR A 203 15.45 -44.13 -8.65
C THR A 203 15.32 -42.97 -9.62
N ARG A 204 15.87 -41.80 -9.28
CA ARG A 204 15.76 -40.60 -10.13
C ARG A 204 17.00 -39.73 -10.03
N ALA A 205 17.54 -39.37 -11.20
CA ALA A 205 18.65 -38.44 -11.35
C ALA A 205 18.08 -37.03 -11.63
N THR A 206 17.69 -36.29 -10.59
CA THR A 206 17.11 -34.96 -10.81
C THR A 206 17.46 -33.97 -9.70
N ALA A 207 17.99 -32.82 -10.14
CA ALA A 207 18.33 -31.65 -9.33
C ALA A 207 17.15 -30.65 -9.19
N ASN A 208 15.99 -30.96 -9.77
CA ASN A 208 14.83 -30.06 -9.81
C ASN A 208 14.13 -29.99 -8.44
N HIS A 209 13.83 -28.77 -8.01
CA HIS A 209 13.24 -28.46 -6.70
C HIS A 209 11.79 -28.97 -6.61
N GLY A 210 11.56 -30.00 -5.78
CA GLY A 210 10.21 -30.47 -5.44
C GLY A 210 10.01 -31.97 -5.49
N LEU A 211 10.95 -32.67 -6.10
CA LEU A 211 10.89 -34.11 -6.31
C LEU A 211 11.24 -34.91 -5.05
N HIS A 212 11.98 -34.29 -4.12
CA HIS A 212 12.24 -34.81 -2.78
C HIS A 212 11.10 -34.52 -1.77
N ARG A 213 10.11 -33.68 -2.13
CA ARG A 213 8.99 -33.33 -1.23
C ARG A 213 8.04 -34.49 -0.98
N GLY A 214 8.01 -35.53 -1.81
CA GLY A 214 7.16 -36.69 -1.56
C GLY A 214 7.74 -37.69 -0.54
N SER A 215 9.06 -37.74 -0.38
CA SER A 215 9.76 -38.86 0.27
C SER A 215 10.07 -38.66 1.75
N PHE A 216 9.52 -37.65 2.42
CA PHE A 216 9.93 -37.30 3.79
C PHE A 216 9.48 -38.28 4.88
N GLN A 217 8.45 -39.09 4.66
CA GLN A 217 8.11 -40.26 5.51
C GLN A 217 8.68 -41.58 4.96
N CYS A 218 9.54 -41.50 3.93
CA CYS A 218 10.08 -42.65 3.21
C CYS A 218 11.58 -42.80 3.43
N ASN A 219 12.06 -44.04 3.48
CA ASN A 219 13.49 -44.33 3.49
C ASN A 219 14.11 -43.82 2.19
N ALA A 220 15.06 -42.88 2.32
CA ALA A 220 15.67 -42.20 1.19
C ALA A 220 17.20 -42.22 1.26
N ILE A 221 17.84 -42.48 0.12
CA ILE A 221 19.29 -42.57 -0.03
C ILE A 221 19.69 -41.61 -1.14
N VAL A 222 20.68 -40.76 -0.87
CA VAL A 222 21.28 -39.86 -1.86
C VAL A 222 22.66 -40.40 -2.23
N GLU A 223 22.88 -40.64 -3.51
CA GLU A 223 24.22 -40.86 -4.06
C GLU A 223 24.72 -39.55 -4.66
N THR A 224 25.98 -39.21 -4.40
CA THR A 224 26.59 -37.97 -4.91
C THR A 224 27.57 -38.23 -6.05
N GLU A 225 27.82 -37.24 -6.90
CA GLU A 225 28.80 -37.31 -7.99
C GLU A 225 30.21 -37.61 -7.45
N GLU A 226 30.50 -37.14 -6.24
CA GLU A 226 31.75 -37.35 -5.51
C GLU A 226 31.87 -38.76 -4.92
N GLY A 227 30.86 -39.63 -5.12
CA GLY A 227 30.86 -41.01 -4.65
C GLY A 227 30.47 -41.19 -3.19
N THR A 228 29.87 -40.17 -2.56
CA THR A 228 29.36 -40.27 -1.18
C THR A 228 27.93 -40.80 -1.19
N THR A 229 27.58 -41.64 -0.20
CA THR A 229 26.21 -42.09 0.04
C THR A 229 25.68 -41.45 1.31
N LEU A 230 24.56 -40.73 1.22
CA LEU A 230 23.91 -40.05 2.33
C LEU A 230 22.57 -40.72 2.62
N ASN A 231 22.41 -41.25 3.84
CA ASN A 231 21.16 -41.86 4.29
C ASN A 231 20.30 -40.79 4.95
N LEU A 232 19.28 -40.32 4.24
CA LEU A 232 18.45 -39.19 4.66
C LEU A 232 17.43 -39.60 5.73
N SER A 233 17.46 -38.88 6.86
CA SER A 233 16.50 -39.03 7.94
C SER A 233 15.28 -38.15 7.76
N TYR A 234 15.44 -36.82 7.60
CA TYR A 234 14.32 -35.90 7.37
C TYR A 234 14.82 -34.56 6.84
N TRP A 235 13.91 -33.64 6.51
CA TRP A 235 14.25 -32.26 6.17
C TRP A 235 13.69 -31.28 7.18
N LYS A 236 14.38 -30.15 7.34
CA LYS A 236 13.92 -29.01 8.15
C LYS A 236 14.29 -27.70 7.49
N THR A 237 13.72 -26.60 7.97
CA THR A 237 14.04 -25.24 7.52
C THR A 237 14.94 -24.53 8.53
N GLY A 238 16.06 -23.99 8.04
CA GLY A 238 16.98 -23.15 8.80
C GLY A 238 16.66 -21.66 8.69
N GLU A 239 17.62 -20.82 9.09
CA GLU A 239 17.52 -19.36 8.95
C GLU A 239 17.32 -18.95 7.48
N ASN A 240 16.58 -17.87 7.21
CA ASN A 240 16.26 -17.36 5.87
C ASN A 240 15.53 -18.34 4.93
N ASN A 241 14.74 -19.27 5.47
CA ASN A 241 14.03 -20.31 4.71
C ASN A 241 14.94 -21.27 3.92
N GLN A 242 16.19 -21.44 4.34
CA GLN A 242 17.11 -22.41 3.74
C GLN A 242 16.71 -23.85 4.10
N GLN A 243 16.66 -24.73 3.10
CA GLN A 243 16.38 -26.14 3.34
C GLN A 243 17.62 -26.88 3.89
N ILE A 244 17.42 -27.69 4.93
CA ILE A 244 18.45 -28.50 5.56
C ILE A 244 18.05 -29.98 5.47
N ALA A 245 18.95 -30.80 4.94
CA ALA A 245 18.86 -32.25 4.92
C ALA A 245 19.53 -32.83 6.17
N VAL A 246 18.79 -33.59 6.98
CA VAL A 246 19.32 -34.26 8.18
C VAL A 246 19.50 -35.74 7.89
N MET A 247 20.71 -36.25 8.07
CA MET A 247 21.05 -37.65 7.85
C MET A 247 20.71 -38.51 9.07
N THR A 248 20.67 -39.83 8.88
CA THR A 248 20.34 -40.81 9.94
C THR A 248 21.35 -40.84 11.08
N ASP A 249 22.58 -40.38 10.87
CA ASP A 249 23.60 -40.20 11.91
C ASP A 249 23.55 -38.82 12.61
N GLY A 250 22.59 -37.97 12.23
CA GLY A 250 22.43 -36.60 12.75
C GLY A 250 23.20 -35.53 11.97
N THR A 251 23.95 -35.88 10.93
CA THR A 251 24.68 -34.91 10.11
C THR A 251 23.72 -34.00 9.35
N GLU A 252 23.96 -32.69 9.37
CA GLU A 252 23.14 -31.70 8.67
C GLU A 252 23.88 -31.11 7.46
N TYR A 253 23.19 -31.04 6.31
CA TYR A 253 23.66 -30.38 5.11
C TYR A 253 22.69 -29.31 4.67
N ASN A 254 23.19 -28.12 4.38
CA ASN A 254 22.43 -27.12 3.65
C ASN A 254 22.16 -27.64 2.24
N TYR A 255 20.91 -27.61 1.79
CA TYR A 255 20.53 -28.10 0.49
C TYR A 255 20.02 -26.96 -0.39
N ASN A 256 20.51 -26.92 -1.64
CA ASN A 256 20.01 -26.01 -2.66
C ASN A 256 20.12 -26.69 -4.04
N LYS A 257 18.98 -26.99 -4.67
CA LYS A 257 18.88 -27.54 -6.04
C LYS A 257 19.91 -28.64 -6.37
N GLY A 258 19.89 -29.71 -5.59
CA GLY A 258 20.78 -30.87 -5.77
C GLY A 258 22.18 -30.71 -5.19
N VAL A 259 22.49 -29.59 -4.53
CA VAL A 259 23.79 -29.35 -3.90
C VAL A 259 23.67 -29.42 -2.38
N PHE A 260 24.47 -30.27 -1.75
CA PHE A 260 24.58 -30.42 -0.30
C PHE A 260 25.87 -29.76 0.18
N THR A 261 25.74 -28.78 1.08
CA THR A 261 26.88 -28.00 1.59
C THR A 261 26.98 -28.11 3.10
N LYS A 262 28.17 -28.45 3.60
CA LYS A 262 28.50 -28.48 5.03
C LYS A 262 29.97 -28.12 5.23
N ASP A 263 30.26 -27.14 6.08
CA ASP A 263 31.62 -26.75 6.48
C ASP A 263 32.60 -26.54 5.29
N GLY A 264 32.11 -25.90 4.21
CA GLY A 264 32.88 -25.68 2.97
C GLY A 264 32.98 -26.88 2.02
N THR A 265 32.52 -28.06 2.44
CA THR A 265 32.37 -29.25 1.58
C THR A 265 31.11 -29.12 0.74
N THR A 266 31.21 -29.38 -0.56
CA THR A 266 30.10 -29.35 -1.51
C THR A 266 29.96 -30.73 -2.16
N LEU A 267 28.78 -31.34 -2.06
CA LEU A 267 28.44 -32.61 -2.68
C LEU A 267 27.27 -32.41 -3.65
N LYS A 268 27.37 -32.97 -4.85
CA LYS A 268 26.34 -32.83 -5.89
C LYS A 268 25.52 -34.11 -6.01
N LEU A 269 24.20 -33.98 -6.04
CA LEU A 269 23.28 -35.08 -6.21
C LEU A 269 23.49 -35.77 -7.55
N LYS A 270 23.74 -37.08 -7.50
CA LYS A 270 23.82 -37.96 -8.66
C LYS A 270 22.54 -38.79 -8.80
N ASP A 271 22.10 -39.41 -7.71
CA ASP A 271 20.88 -40.22 -7.68
C ASP A 271 20.15 -40.06 -6.34
N TYR A 272 18.82 -40.12 -6.39
CA TYR A 272 17.94 -40.07 -5.23
C TYR A 272 17.04 -41.30 -5.22
N LYS A 273 17.22 -42.17 -4.22
CA LYS A 273 16.54 -43.46 -4.13
C LYS A 273 15.54 -43.47 -3.00
N VAL A 274 14.28 -43.81 -3.28
CA VAL A 274 13.23 -43.97 -2.27
C VAL A 274 12.78 -45.42 -2.23
N THR A 275 13.11 -46.12 -1.14
CA THR A 275 12.99 -47.58 -1.05
C THR A 275 11.68 -48.05 -0.43
N GLY A 276 11.03 -47.21 0.38
CA GLY A 276 9.75 -47.53 1.03
C GLY A 276 9.46 -46.66 2.25
N LEU A 277 8.62 -47.13 3.16
CA LEU A 277 8.10 -46.36 4.30
C LEU A 277 8.98 -46.53 5.55
N LYS A 278 9.11 -45.47 6.37
CA LYS A 278 9.90 -45.51 7.62
C LYS A 278 9.14 -46.12 8.79
N PHE A 279 7.89 -45.71 8.97
CA PHE A 279 7.15 -45.91 10.21
C PHE A 279 5.91 -46.78 9.99
N VAL A 280 6.10 -48.06 9.70
CA VAL A 280 4.99 -49.01 9.57
C VAL A 280 4.75 -49.72 10.90
N PRO A 281 3.57 -49.58 11.56
CA PRO A 281 3.32 -50.23 12.84
C PRO A 281 3.19 -51.73 12.63
N VAL A 282 3.97 -52.52 13.38
CA VAL A 282 4.00 -53.98 13.26
C VAL A 282 3.86 -54.67 14.61
N LYS A 283 3.26 -55.85 14.60
CA LYS A 283 3.37 -56.83 15.68
C LYS A 283 4.17 -58.05 15.23
N VAL A 284 5.21 -58.38 15.99
CA VAL A 284 6.13 -59.48 15.73
C VAL A 284 6.07 -60.46 16.88
N LYS A 285 6.02 -61.76 16.62
CA LYS A 285 6.12 -62.76 17.71
C LYS A 285 7.43 -62.54 18.47
N GLU A 286 7.37 -62.55 19.80
CA GLU A 286 8.55 -62.29 20.66
C GLU A 286 9.73 -63.21 20.32
N SER A 287 9.45 -64.48 19.98
CA SER A 287 10.45 -65.47 19.56
C SER A 287 11.16 -65.14 18.23
N ASP A 288 10.55 -64.31 17.38
CA ASP A 288 11.08 -63.94 16.06
C ASP A 288 11.67 -62.53 16.02
N TYR A 289 11.51 -61.76 17.11
CA TYR A 289 11.83 -60.33 17.14
C TYR A 289 13.31 -60.03 16.87
N GLU A 290 14.25 -60.77 17.47
CA GLU A 290 15.68 -60.55 17.22
C GLU A 290 16.08 -60.82 15.76
N ALA A 291 15.47 -61.85 15.15
CA ALA A 291 15.70 -62.14 13.74
C ALA A 291 15.08 -61.08 12.81
N PHE A 292 13.98 -60.46 13.24
CA PHE A 292 13.32 -59.35 12.55
C PHE A 292 14.16 -58.07 12.63
N LYS A 293 14.58 -57.69 13.84
CA LYS A 293 15.42 -56.50 14.12
C LYS A 293 16.77 -56.54 13.40
N ALA A 294 17.32 -57.74 13.15
CA ALA A 294 18.53 -57.90 12.36
C ALA A 294 18.37 -57.57 10.86
N LYS A 295 17.14 -57.56 10.33
CA LYS A 295 16.85 -57.33 8.90
C LYS A 295 16.22 -55.98 8.61
N TYR A 296 15.46 -55.43 9.56
CA TYR A 296 14.70 -54.20 9.38
C TYR A 296 15.19 -53.10 10.32
N THR A 297 15.10 -51.85 9.86
CA THR A 297 15.19 -50.70 10.76
C THR A 297 13.94 -50.70 11.65
N VAL A 298 14.13 -50.87 12.96
CA VAL A 298 13.05 -50.94 13.95
C VAL A 298 13.12 -49.76 14.90
N TYR A 299 11.96 -49.15 15.16
CA TYR A 299 11.77 -48.12 16.17
C TYR A 299 10.88 -48.70 17.29
N GLU A 300 11.52 -49.07 18.39
CA GLU A 300 10.87 -49.60 19.59
C GLU A 300 10.00 -48.52 20.25
N ASN A 301 8.98 -48.92 21.02
CA ASN A 301 8.20 -47.96 21.80
C ASN A 301 9.12 -47.13 22.71
N GLY A 302 8.95 -45.81 22.68
CA GLY A 302 9.84 -44.85 23.33
C GLY A 302 10.94 -44.28 22.44
N ALA A 303 11.12 -44.78 21.21
CA ALA A 303 12.07 -44.20 20.24
C ALA A 303 11.51 -42.94 19.55
N ASP A 304 12.41 -42.04 19.15
CA ASP A 304 12.07 -40.84 18.39
C ASP A 304 11.68 -41.19 16.94
N LEU A 305 10.56 -40.64 16.49
CA LEU A 305 10.03 -40.72 15.14
C LEU A 305 10.20 -39.36 14.46
N LYS A 306 11.35 -39.19 13.77
CA LYS A 306 11.68 -37.96 13.06
C LYS A 306 11.41 -38.08 11.56
N GLY A 307 10.65 -37.12 11.03
CA GLY A 307 10.23 -37.10 9.63
C GLY A 307 9.79 -35.70 9.20
N GLY A 308 9.28 -35.56 7.99
CA GLY A 308 8.75 -34.28 7.50
C GLY A 308 9.72 -33.46 6.64
N PHE A 309 9.19 -32.40 6.02
CA PHE A 309 9.89 -31.61 5.02
C PHE A 309 10.28 -30.20 5.50
N GLY A 310 9.48 -29.59 6.38
CA GLY A 310 9.73 -28.27 6.97
C GLY A 310 9.48 -27.06 6.06
N GLU A 311 8.79 -27.19 4.91
CA GLU A 311 8.50 -26.08 3.98
C GLU A 311 6.99 -25.75 3.93
N GLY A 312 6.64 -24.48 4.06
CA GLY A 312 5.26 -24.01 3.93
C GLY A 312 4.36 -24.55 5.05
N ASN A 313 3.30 -25.28 4.69
CA ASN A 313 2.38 -25.90 5.65
C ASN A 313 2.88 -27.28 6.13
N LEU A 314 3.91 -27.86 5.50
CA LEU A 314 4.43 -29.18 5.85
C LEU A 314 5.47 -29.06 6.95
N ASN A 315 5.10 -29.44 8.17
CA ASN A 315 5.98 -29.37 9.34
C ASN A 315 6.92 -30.58 9.43
N THR A 316 8.03 -30.42 10.14
CA THR A 316 8.85 -31.53 10.63
C THR A 316 8.09 -32.21 11.77
N ILE A 317 8.06 -33.55 11.78
CA ILE A 317 7.51 -34.32 12.89
C ILE A 317 8.65 -34.77 13.81
N ASP A 318 8.41 -34.71 15.12
CA ASP A 318 9.32 -35.15 16.17
C ASP A 318 8.50 -35.82 17.27
N GLU A 319 8.07 -37.05 16.99
CA GLU A 319 7.09 -37.79 17.79
C GLU A 319 7.77 -38.96 18.53
N ILE A 320 7.08 -39.57 19.49
CA ILE A 320 7.61 -40.75 20.22
C ILE A 320 6.76 -41.98 19.91
N ALA A 321 7.39 -43.09 19.57
CA ALA A 321 6.70 -44.35 19.24
C ALA A 321 5.93 -44.93 20.44
N ASP A 322 4.68 -45.35 20.22
CA ASP A 322 3.85 -46.07 21.20
C ASP A 322 2.87 -47.02 20.50
N VAL A 323 3.41 -48.05 19.83
CA VAL A 323 2.62 -49.04 19.09
C VAL A 323 1.99 -50.04 20.06
N THR A 324 0.70 -50.28 19.87
CA THR A 324 -0.15 -51.18 20.65
C THR A 324 -0.87 -52.17 19.74
N GLU A 325 -1.60 -53.12 20.32
CA GLU A 325 -2.46 -54.03 19.56
C GLU A 325 -3.60 -53.34 18.81
N ASN A 326 -4.02 -52.16 19.28
CA ASN A 326 -5.11 -51.37 18.69
C ASN A 326 -4.59 -50.22 17.83
N THR A 327 -3.30 -50.14 17.52
CA THR A 327 -2.75 -49.08 16.67
C THR A 327 -3.34 -49.15 15.27
N ASN A 328 -3.87 -48.02 14.76
CA ASN A 328 -4.40 -47.97 13.40
C ASN A 328 -3.28 -48.24 12.39
N GLY A 329 -3.54 -49.13 11.44
CA GLY A 329 -2.57 -49.52 10.41
C GLY A 329 -1.69 -50.71 10.78
N LEU A 330 -1.85 -51.32 11.97
CA LEU A 330 -1.01 -52.41 12.46
C LEU A 330 -0.95 -53.59 11.49
N LYS A 331 0.26 -54.04 11.16
CA LYS A 331 0.52 -55.24 10.35
C LYS A 331 1.07 -56.38 11.21
N THR A 332 0.62 -57.60 10.93
CA THR A 332 1.15 -58.82 11.56
C THR A 332 2.35 -59.32 10.78
N VAL A 333 3.46 -59.53 11.47
CA VAL A 333 4.69 -60.09 10.88
C VAL A 333 4.70 -61.60 11.06
N THR A 334 4.92 -62.32 9.96
CA THR A 334 5.08 -63.77 9.95
C THR A 334 6.45 -64.13 9.40
N LYS A 335 7.26 -64.84 10.20
CA LYS A 335 8.52 -65.40 9.72
C LYS A 335 8.25 -66.64 8.88
N ASN A 336 8.69 -66.62 7.63
CA ASN A 336 8.54 -67.71 6.69
C ASN A 336 9.60 -68.80 6.95
N ALA A 337 9.40 -70.00 6.41
CA ALA A 337 10.30 -71.14 6.62
C ALA A 337 11.72 -70.90 6.08
N ASP A 338 11.89 -70.02 5.09
CA ASP A 338 13.18 -69.61 4.52
C ASP A 338 13.88 -68.49 5.34
N GLY A 339 13.26 -68.07 6.45
CA GLY A 339 13.74 -66.99 7.31
C GLY A 339 13.45 -65.58 6.78
N SER A 340 12.76 -65.43 5.66
CA SER A 340 12.18 -64.15 5.24
C SER A 340 10.96 -63.79 6.10
N PHE A 341 10.46 -62.56 5.97
CA PHE A 341 9.28 -62.10 6.70
C PHE A 341 8.19 -61.67 5.72
N SER A 342 6.95 -62.02 6.04
CA SER A 342 5.74 -61.57 5.34
C SER A 342 4.89 -60.71 6.27
N PHE A 343 4.14 -59.78 5.68
CA PHE A 343 3.35 -58.78 6.39
C PHE A 343 1.88 -58.91 5.98
N SER A 344 0.98 -58.86 6.96
CA SER A 344 -0.46 -58.86 6.68
C SER A 344 -0.92 -57.56 6.02
N ALA A 345 -2.18 -57.54 5.56
CA ALA A 345 -2.90 -56.30 5.35
C ALA A 345 -2.92 -55.50 6.67
N ARG A 346 -2.94 -54.18 6.55
CA ARG A 346 -3.11 -53.27 7.68
C ARG A 346 -4.46 -53.50 8.39
N ALA A 347 -4.46 -53.46 9.71
CA ALA A 347 -5.68 -53.52 10.53
C ALA A 347 -6.21 -52.11 10.84
N THR A 348 -7.54 -51.97 10.95
CA THR A 348 -8.15 -50.76 11.50
C THR A 348 -8.03 -50.79 13.03
N GLY A 349 -7.57 -49.69 13.61
CA GLY A 349 -7.34 -49.57 15.06
C GLY A 349 -7.92 -48.29 15.64
N THR A 350 -7.84 -48.15 16.97
CA THR A 350 -8.31 -47.00 17.74
C THR A 350 -7.18 -46.14 18.32
N ASP A 351 -5.95 -46.66 18.33
CA ASP A 351 -4.79 -45.98 18.92
C ASP A 351 -3.95 -45.34 17.81
N SER A 352 -3.30 -44.21 18.12
CA SER A 352 -2.48 -43.44 17.17
C SER A 352 -1.14 -44.12 16.84
N GLY A 353 -0.64 -44.98 17.72
CA GLY A 353 0.73 -45.47 17.67
C GLY A 353 1.78 -44.43 18.07
N VAL A 354 1.37 -43.26 18.55
CA VAL A 354 2.22 -42.14 18.97
C VAL A 354 1.93 -41.82 20.43
N LYS A 355 2.97 -41.70 21.24
CA LYS A 355 2.87 -41.52 22.69
C LYS A 355 2.08 -40.26 23.04
N ASP A 356 1.21 -40.38 24.05
CA ASP A 356 0.40 -39.29 24.59
C ASP A 356 -0.48 -38.56 23.55
N THR A 357 -0.69 -39.18 22.38
CA THR A 357 -1.43 -38.60 21.26
C THR A 357 -2.64 -39.47 20.94
N SER A 358 -3.84 -38.89 20.95
CA SER A 358 -5.05 -39.62 20.51
C SER A 358 -5.09 -39.77 19.00
N LEU A 359 -5.75 -40.82 18.49
CA LEU A 359 -5.92 -41.04 17.05
C LEU A 359 -6.67 -39.85 16.43
N LYS A 360 -5.99 -39.14 15.53
CA LYS A 360 -6.50 -37.91 14.91
C LYS A 360 -7.45 -38.23 13.76
N LYS A 361 -8.40 -37.32 13.51
CA LYS A 361 -9.22 -37.33 12.28
C LYS A 361 -8.71 -36.26 11.34
N ALA A 362 -8.69 -36.56 10.05
CA ALA A 362 -8.35 -35.58 9.04
C ALA A 362 -9.46 -34.50 8.95
N ASP A 363 -9.06 -33.24 9.14
CA ASP A 363 -9.92 -32.06 8.96
C ASP A 363 -9.56 -31.35 7.66
N VAL A 364 -9.91 -32.01 6.55
CA VAL A 364 -9.61 -31.53 5.20
C VAL A 364 -10.80 -31.74 4.28
N THR A 365 -10.86 -30.95 3.21
CA THR A 365 -11.84 -31.12 2.13
C THR A 365 -11.12 -31.34 0.81
N GLY A 366 -11.44 -32.43 0.12
CA GLY A 366 -10.87 -32.74 -1.20
C GLY A 366 -11.58 -32.01 -2.33
N ALA A 367 -10.85 -31.69 -3.40
CA ALA A 367 -11.36 -31.16 -4.65
C ALA A 367 -10.58 -31.77 -5.82
N VAL A 368 -11.26 -32.51 -6.70
CA VAL A 368 -10.65 -32.99 -7.94
C VAL A 368 -10.41 -31.80 -8.88
N LYS A 369 -9.23 -31.74 -9.47
CA LYS A 369 -8.80 -30.63 -10.33
C LYS A 369 -8.85 -31.02 -11.80
N ASP A 370 -8.97 -30.03 -12.66
CA ASP A 370 -8.72 -30.22 -14.09
C ASP A 370 -7.24 -30.58 -14.24
N ALA A 371 -6.96 -31.62 -15.02
CA ALA A 371 -5.61 -32.14 -15.15
C ALA A 371 -5.01 -31.65 -16.46
N SER A 372 -3.96 -30.84 -16.37
CA SER A 372 -3.22 -30.32 -17.53
C SER A 372 -2.02 -31.19 -17.87
N GLY A 373 -1.67 -32.15 -17.00
CA GLY A 373 -0.46 -32.96 -17.08
C GLY A 373 0.81 -32.16 -16.79
N SER A 374 0.66 -30.91 -16.33
CA SER A 374 1.77 -30.00 -16.02
C SER A 374 2.53 -30.41 -14.76
N TYR A 375 1.99 -31.30 -13.93
CA TYR A 375 2.67 -31.81 -12.74
C TYR A 375 3.01 -33.30 -12.86
N GLY A 376 2.89 -33.90 -14.06
CA GLY A 376 3.02 -35.34 -14.26
C GLY A 376 1.87 -36.18 -13.70
N GLU A 377 0.78 -35.53 -13.28
CA GLU A 377 -0.42 -36.18 -12.80
C GLU A 377 -1.18 -36.86 -13.94
N PHE A 378 -1.82 -37.99 -13.66
CA PHE A 378 -2.98 -38.46 -14.42
C PHE A 378 -4.26 -37.88 -13.81
N LEU A 379 -4.35 -37.88 -12.48
CA LEU A 379 -5.44 -37.31 -11.67
C LEU A 379 -4.85 -36.49 -10.52
N ARG A 380 -5.50 -35.37 -10.18
CA ARG A 380 -5.11 -34.53 -9.03
C ARG A 380 -6.29 -34.24 -8.12
N VAL A 381 -6.08 -34.39 -6.82
CA VAL A 381 -7.03 -33.99 -5.77
C VAL A 381 -6.35 -33.04 -4.81
N ASP A 382 -6.81 -31.79 -4.78
CA ASP A 382 -6.35 -30.80 -3.80
C ASP A 382 -7.10 -30.97 -2.47
N PHE A 383 -6.36 -31.03 -1.37
CA PHE A 383 -6.92 -31.05 -0.02
C PHE A 383 -6.70 -29.70 0.64
N ASN A 384 -7.80 -29.03 0.98
CA ASN A 384 -7.83 -27.75 1.70
C ASN A 384 -8.14 -27.98 3.18
N GLY A 385 -8.05 -26.93 4.01
CA GLY A 385 -8.23 -27.02 5.47
C GLY A 385 -6.89 -27.25 6.17
N ASN A 386 -6.86 -28.11 7.20
CA ASN A 386 -5.63 -28.42 7.93
C ASN A 386 -4.77 -29.49 7.21
N TYR A 387 -4.53 -29.30 5.91
CA TYR A 387 -3.74 -30.23 5.11
C TYR A 387 -2.27 -30.31 5.58
N GLY A 388 -1.73 -29.26 6.17
CA GLY A 388 -0.33 -29.22 6.62
C GLY A 388 0.05 -30.35 7.58
N ASP A 389 -0.74 -30.55 8.63
CA ASP A 389 -0.49 -31.60 9.64
C ASP A 389 -0.73 -33.01 9.08
N LEU A 390 -1.84 -33.20 8.35
CA LEU A 390 -2.15 -34.47 7.68
C LEU A 390 -1.06 -34.84 6.66
N GLY A 391 -0.61 -33.84 5.89
CA GLY A 391 0.43 -33.96 4.89
C GLY A 391 1.77 -34.35 5.51
N ALA A 392 2.19 -33.65 6.57
CA ALA A 392 3.44 -33.95 7.28
C ALA A 392 3.50 -35.39 7.83
N ASN A 393 2.35 -35.96 8.17
CA ASN A 393 2.23 -37.32 8.71
C ASN A 393 1.93 -38.39 7.66
N MET A 394 1.77 -38.03 6.39
CA MET A 394 1.31 -38.95 5.34
C MET A 394 2.32 -40.05 5.04
N GLN A 395 1.86 -41.30 5.04
CA GLN A 395 2.70 -42.49 4.87
C GLN A 395 2.44 -43.21 3.55
N ALA A 396 1.18 -43.37 3.15
CA ALA A 396 0.82 -44.03 1.90
C ALA A 396 -0.56 -43.57 1.40
N VAL A 397 -0.79 -43.71 0.09
CA VAL A 397 -2.09 -43.39 -0.52
C VAL A 397 -2.56 -44.59 -1.32
N LYS A 398 -3.86 -44.86 -1.27
CA LYS A 398 -4.52 -45.90 -2.04
C LYS A 398 -5.59 -45.28 -2.91
N TRP A 399 -5.57 -45.57 -4.20
CA TRP A 399 -6.60 -45.13 -5.14
C TRP A 399 -7.46 -46.32 -5.54
N THR A 400 -8.78 -46.16 -5.53
CA THR A 400 -9.72 -47.20 -5.96
C THR A 400 -10.60 -46.65 -7.06
N TYR A 401 -10.70 -47.40 -8.16
CA TYR A 401 -11.48 -47.05 -9.32
C TYR A 401 -12.69 -47.98 -9.46
N TYR A 402 -13.86 -47.39 -9.66
CA TYR A 402 -15.15 -48.07 -9.74
C TYR A 402 -15.79 -47.98 -11.13
N GLY A 403 -15.12 -47.34 -12.11
CA GLY A 403 -15.68 -47.12 -13.43
C GLY A 403 -16.97 -46.32 -13.35
N ASN A 404 -18.04 -46.85 -13.95
CA ASN A 404 -19.34 -46.19 -13.97
C ASN A 404 -20.20 -46.49 -12.72
N ASP A 405 -19.69 -47.22 -11.71
CA ASP A 405 -20.43 -47.53 -10.49
C ASP A 405 -20.44 -46.36 -9.49
N SER A 406 -21.51 -45.56 -9.53
CA SER A 406 -21.72 -44.43 -8.63
C SER A 406 -21.89 -44.82 -7.16
N THR A 407 -22.28 -46.08 -6.89
CA THR A 407 -22.47 -46.60 -5.54
C THR A 407 -21.15 -46.94 -4.85
N ARG A 408 -20.06 -47.08 -5.63
CA ARG A 408 -18.72 -47.45 -5.16
C ARG A 408 -18.70 -48.74 -4.34
N THR A 409 -19.49 -49.72 -4.76
CA THR A 409 -19.57 -51.03 -4.08
C THR A 409 -18.74 -52.09 -4.78
N LYS A 410 -18.45 -51.92 -6.07
CA LYS A 410 -17.65 -52.86 -6.86
C LYS A 410 -16.40 -52.20 -7.43
N ALA A 411 -15.28 -52.32 -6.71
CA ALA A 411 -13.99 -51.86 -7.21
C ALA A 411 -13.61 -52.65 -8.48
N LEU A 412 -13.25 -51.94 -9.56
CA LEU A 412 -12.70 -52.52 -10.78
C LEU A 412 -11.18 -52.69 -10.68
N ALA A 413 -10.51 -51.75 -10.02
CA ALA A 413 -9.09 -51.79 -9.73
C ALA A 413 -8.76 -50.97 -8.49
N THR A 414 -7.69 -51.37 -7.80
CA THR A 414 -7.14 -50.65 -6.65
C THR A 414 -5.64 -50.51 -6.84
N TYR A 415 -5.12 -49.30 -6.65
CA TYR A 415 -3.74 -48.94 -6.91
C TYR A 415 -3.07 -48.48 -5.63
N GLY A 416 -1.94 -49.11 -5.33
CA GLY A 416 -0.99 -48.64 -4.33
C GLY A 416 0.03 -47.75 -5.03
N THR A 417 0.53 -46.77 -4.30
CA THR A 417 1.38 -45.71 -4.87
C THR A 417 2.73 -45.67 -4.18
N LYS A 418 3.75 -45.19 -4.89
CA LYS A 418 5.05 -44.81 -4.35
C LYS A 418 5.13 -43.29 -4.25
N PHE A 419 5.61 -42.80 -3.11
CA PHE A 419 5.89 -41.37 -2.96
C PHE A 419 7.11 -40.96 -3.79
N ALA A 420 7.09 -39.71 -4.25
CA ALA A 420 8.09 -39.17 -5.19
C ALA A 420 8.08 -39.85 -6.57
N SER A 421 6.98 -40.52 -6.93
CA SER A 421 6.80 -41.22 -8.20
C SER A 421 5.34 -41.16 -8.66
N ASP A 422 4.40 -41.72 -7.90
CA ASP A 422 2.96 -41.64 -8.20
C ASP A 422 2.30 -40.52 -7.41
N ASN A 423 2.70 -40.34 -6.14
CA ASN A 423 2.17 -39.28 -5.30
C ASN A 423 3.18 -38.16 -5.13
N TRP A 424 2.77 -36.99 -5.61
CA TRP A 424 3.49 -35.74 -5.55
C TRP A 424 2.72 -34.86 -4.57
N MET A 425 3.36 -34.55 -3.44
CA MET A 425 2.75 -33.71 -2.41
C MET A 425 3.19 -32.28 -2.59
N HIS A 426 2.23 -31.36 -2.67
CA HIS A 426 2.52 -29.94 -2.69
C HIS A 426 2.71 -29.41 -1.25
N LYS A 427 3.51 -28.34 -1.11
CA LYS A 427 3.77 -27.66 0.18
C LYS A 427 2.57 -26.97 0.81
N SER A 428 1.50 -26.78 0.04
CA SER A 428 0.28 -26.10 0.49
C SER A 428 -1.00 -26.93 0.36
N MET A 429 -1.11 -27.84 -0.62
CA MET A 429 -2.34 -28.60 -0.87
C MET A 429 -2.17 -29.75 -1.88
N GLY A 430 -2.79 -30.90 -1.61
CA GLY A 430 -3.13 -31.87 -2.65
C GLY A 430 -2.20 -33.07 -2.84
N ILE A 431 -2.80 -34.12 -3.41
CA ILE A 431 -2.20 -35.40 -3.77
C ILE A 431 -2.51 -35.66 -5.25
N GLN A 432 -1.51 -36.13 -5.97
CA GLN A 432 -1.61 -36.50 -7.37
C GLN A 432 -1.49 -38.01 -7.50
N LEU A 433 -2.11 -38.58 -8.53
CA LEU A 433 -1.88 -39.94 -9.00
C LEU A 433 -1.13 -39.84 -10.33
N GLY A 434 0.15 -40.21 -10.35
CA GLY A 434 0.98 -40.26 -11.53
C GLY A 434 0.74 -41.52 -12.38
N LEU A 435 0.89 -41.36 -13.70
CA LEU A 435 1.03 -42.40 -14.75
C LEU A 435 0.00 -43.56 -14.77
N THR A 436 -0.89 -43.55 -15.77
CA THR A 436 -1.87 -44.63 -16.07
C THR A 436 -1.34 -45.81 -16.89
N ASP A 437 -0.03 -46.02 -16.87
CA ASP A 437 0.64 -47.01 -17.74
C ASP A 437 1.84 -47.68 -17.05
N SER A 438 1.86 -47.70 -15.71
CA SER A 438 2.85 -48.45 -14.95
C SER A 438 2.33 -49.85 -14.61
N LEU A 439 3.21 -50.80 -14.30
CA LEU A 439 2.79 -52.16 -13.93
C LEU A 439 1.85 -52.18 -12.72
N ARG A 440 2.02 -51.24 -11.78
CA ARG A 440 1.20 -51.08 -10.57
C ARG A 440 -0.03 -50.19 -10.74
N CYS A 441 -0.09 -49.39 -11.81
CA CYS A 441 -1.18 -48.45 -12.08
C CYS A 441 -1.52 -48.49 -13.58
N SER A 442 -2.38 -49.44 -13.97
CA SER A 442 -2.95 -49.48 -15.32
C SER A 442 -4.46 -49.62 -15.26
N LEU A 443 -5.16 -48.87 -16.11
CA LEU A 443 -6.62 -48.85 -16.10
C LEU A 443 -7.20 -50.18 -16.62
N PRO A 444 -8.35 -50.64 -16.08
CA PRO A 444 -9.08 -51.77 -16.64
C PRO A 444 -9.40 -51.55 -18.12
N SER A 445 -9.30 -52.61 -18.93
CA SER A 445 -9.61 -52.55 -20.36
C SER A 445 -11.01 -51.97 -20.63
N GLY A 446 -11.10 -51.04 -21.58
CA GLY A 446 -12.35 -50.37 -21.96
C GLY A 446 -12.68 -49.10 -21.16
N TYR A 447 -11.79 -48.66 -20.27
CA TYR A 447 -11.95 -47.42 -19.50
C TYR A 447 -10.77 -46.47 -19.72
N ASP A 448 -11.05 -45.17 -19.77
CA ASP A 448 -10.07 -44.08 -19.88
C ASP A 448 -9.78 -43.40 -18.53
N GLY A 449 -10.46 -43.84 -17.47
CA GLY A 449 -10.35 -43.34 -16.11
C GLY A 449 -11.36 -42.24 -15.77
N THR A 450 -12.25 -41.86 -16.69
CA THR A 450 -13.49 -41.15 -16.31
C THR A 450 -14.40 -42.04 -15.46
N GLY A 451 -15.18 -41.43 -14.57
CA GLY A 451 -16.10 -42.15 -13.66
C GLY A 451 -15.71 -42.03 -12.19
N TYR A 452 -16.09 -43.01 -11.38
CA TYR A 452 -16.07 -42.91 -9.92
C TYR A 452 -14.77 -43.42 -9.30
N TRP A 453 -14.19 -42.59 -8.44
CA TRP A 453 -12.94 -42.85 -7.73
C TRP A 453 -13.09 -42.62 -6.22
N SER A 454 -12.18 -43.25 -5.48
CA SER A 454 -11.87 -42.97 -4.08
C SER A 454 -10.37 -42.84 -3.91
N VAL A 455 -9.93 -41.83 -3.16
CA VAL A 455 -8.55 -41.70 -2.68
C VAL A 455 -8.54 -41.88 -1.16
N THR A 456 -7.74 -42.80 -0.67
CA THR A 456 -7.60 -43.10 0.77
C THR A 456 -6.18 -42.78 1.22
N ILE A 457 -6.07 -41.90 2.22
CA ILE A 457 -4.82 -41.44 2.81
C ILE A 457 -4.56 -42.23 4.09
N TYR A 458 -3.35 -42.78 4.21
CA TYR A 458 -2.81 -43.36 5.43
C TYR A 458 -1.74 -42.44 5.99
N ALA A 459 -1.88 -42.02 7.25
CA ALA A 459 -0.96 -41.09 7.91
C ALA A 459 -0.68 -41.52 9.35
N LEU A 460 0.54 -41.26 9.82
CA LEU A 460 1.00 -41.56 11.17
C LEU A 460 0.09 -40.86 12.20
N GLY A 461 -0.50 -41.63 13.12
CA GLY A 461 -1.37 -41.08 14.15
C GLY A 461 -2.78 -40.68 13.70
N TYR A 462 -3.20 -41.00 12.47
CA TYR A 462 -4.53 -40.65 11.94
C TYR A 462 -5.42 -41.88 11.68
N GLU A 463 -6.74 -41.68 11.82
CA GLU A 463 -7.74 -42.51 11.16
C GLU A 463 -7.55 -42.45 9.64
N ASP A 464 -7.88 -43.54 8.95
CA ASP A 464 -7.86 -43.54 7.48
C ASP A 464 -8.85 -42.51 6.94
N TYR A 465 -8.38 -41.66 6.03
CA TYR A 465 -9.21 -40.65 5.43
C TYR A 465 -9.49 -40.98 3.97
N THR A 466 -10.76 -41.17 3.62
CA THR A 466 -11.21 -41.44 2.25
C THR A 466 -12.00 -40.28 1.69
N TYR A 467 -11.59 -39.80 0.52
CA TYR A 467 -12.33 -38.82 -0.27
C TYR A 467 -12.85 -39.46 -1.56
N ASN A 468 -14.16 -39.35 -1.80
CA ASN A 468 -14.86 -39.90 -2.94
C ASN A 468 -15.16 -38.80 -3.96
N PHE A 469 -14.88 -39.06 -5.23
CA PHE A 469 -15.15 -38.09 -6.31
C PHE A 469 -15.51 -38.79 -7.63
N GLU A 470 -15.98 -38.01 -8.60
CA GLU A 470 -16.22 -38.43 -9.98
C GLU A 470 -15.26 -37.64 -10.87
N ALA A 471 -14.46 -38.35 -11.67
CA ALA A 471 -13.55 -37.77 -12.63
C ALA A 471 -14.23 -37.64 -13.99
N THR A 472 -14.20 -36.45 -14.57
CA THR A 472 -14.65 -36.19 -15.94
C THR A 472 -13.46 -36.16 -16.90
N ALA A 473 -13.73 -36.04 -18.20
CA ALA A 473 -12.68 -35.88 -19.22
C ALA A 473 -11.76 -34.67 -18.95
N ALA A 474 -12.24 -33.61 -18.28
CA ALA A 474 -11.41 -32.46 -17.90
C ALA A 474 -10.43 -32.79 -16.75
N ASN A 475 -10.73 -33.81 -15.95
CA ASN A 475 -9.96 -34.17 -14.77
C ASN A 475 -8.88 -35.22 -15.04
N ILE A 476 -8.86 -35.84 -16.22
CA ILE A 476 -7.87 -36.84 -16.60
C ILE A 476 -6.94 -36.28 -17.67
N VAL A 477 -5.65 -36.62 -17.58
CA VAL A 477 -4.67 -36.21 -18.58
C VAL A 477 -4.78 -37.10 -19.81
N THR A 478 -5.11 -36.51 -20.94
CA THR A 478 -4.97 -37.15 -22.26
C THR A 478 -3.48 -37.35 -22.59
N PRO A 479 -3.09 -38.36 -23.38
CA PRO A 479 -1.69 -38.63 -23.73
C PRO A 479 -0.94 -37.35 -24.12
N GLN A 480 0.26 -37.15 -23.53
CA GLN A 480 1.08 -35.97 -23.74
C GLN A 480 1.33 -35.76 -25.24
N VAL A 481 1.10 -34.54 -25.72
CA VAL A 481 1.38 -34.13 -27.10
C VAL A 481 2.58 -33.16 -27.12
N PRO A 482 3.38 -33.16 -28.19
CA PRO A 482 4.42 -32.15 -28.38
C PRO A 482 3.85 -30.74 -28.27
N ALA A 483 4.59 -29.83 -27.63
CA ALA A 483 4.19 -28.45 -27.50
C ALA A 483 3.93 -27.82 -28.88
N ASP A 484 2.78 -27.17 -29.01
CA ASP A 484 2.45 -26.41 -30.20
C ASP A 484 3.32 -25.14 -30.32
N GLU A 485 3.42 -24.61 -31.54
CA GLU A 485 4.24 -23.42 -31.81
C GLU A 485 3.73 -22.18 -31.06
N THR A 486 2.44 -22.11 -30.75
CA THR A 486 1.84 -20.99 -29.99
C THR A 486 2.39 -20.95 -28.56
N SER A 487 2.48 -22.12 -27.91
CA SER A 487 2.92 -22.27 -26.53
C SER A 487 4.43 -22.09 -26.41
N LYS A 488 5.20 -22.65 -27.36
CA LYS A 488 6.64 -22.38 -27.47
C LYS A 488 6.91 -20.90 -27.63
N LYS A 489 6.13 -20.23 -28.49
CA LYS A 489 6.25 -18.78 -28.71
C LYS A 489 5.93 -18.00 -27.44
N ALA A 490 4.85 -18.32 -26.73
CA ALA A 490 4.48 -17.64 -25.49
C ALA A 490 5.59 -17.76 -24.42
N LEU A 491 6.15 -18.97 -24.24
CA LEU A 491 7.28 -19.19 -23.34
C LEU A 491 8.53 -18.40 -23.78
N SER A 492 8.86 -18.43 -25.07
CA SER A 492 10.00 -17.69 -25.63
C SER A 492 9.84 -16.17 -25.51
N ASP A 493 8.64 -15.65 -25.73
CA ASP A 493 8.32 -14.23 -25.55
C ASP A 493 8.52 -13.81 -24.08
N LYS A 494 8.05 -14.64 -23.12
CA LYS A 494 8.21 -14.36 -21.69
C LYS A 494 9.67 -14.46 -21.21
N VAL A 495 10.43 -15.41 -21.72
CA VAL A 495 11.90 -15.47 -21.53
C VAL A 495 12.56 -14.19 -22.04
N SER A 496 12.15 -13.71 -23.22
CA SER A 496 12.68 -12.47 -23.81
C SER A 496 12.29 -11.22 -23.02
N GLU A 497 11.12 -11.22 -22.37
CA GLU A 497 10.70 -10.16 -21.45
C GLU A 497 11.59 -10.15 -20.20
N ALA A 498 11.74 -11.31 -19.56
CA ALA A 498 12.57 -11.47 -18.36
C ALA A 498 14.04 -11.11 -18.60
N ASP A 499 14.61 -11.47 -19.76
CA ASP A 499 16.00 -11.16 -20.14
C ASP A 499 16.27 -9.65 -20.33
N LYS A 500 15.22 -8.83 -20.51
CA LYS A 500 15.36 -7.36 -20.65
C LYS A 500 15.32 -6.61 -19.33
N LEU A 501 14.96 -7.30 -18.24
CA LEU A 501 14.83 -6.68 -16.93
C LEU A 501 16.21 -6.30 -16.38
N ASN A 502 16.28 -5.16 -15.69
CA ASN A 502 17.51 -4.70 -15.07
C ASN A 502 17.60 -5.21 -13.63
N GLN A 503 18.59 -6.05 -13.33
CA GLN A 503 18.86 -6.58 -11.99
C GLN A 503 18.90 -5.47 -10.94
N GLU A 504 19.54 -4.34 -11.25
CA GLU A 504 19.72 -3.25 -10.31
C GLU A 504 18.41 -2.56 -9.92
N LEU A 505 17.28 -2.80 -10.60
CA LEU A 505 15.98 -2.24 -10.22
C LEU A 505 15.28 -3.06 -9.14
N TYR A 506 15.61 -4.34 -8.98
CA TYR A 506 14.84 -5.28 -8.15
C TYR A 506 15.62 -5.72 -6.91
N THR A 507 14.88 -6.13 -5.88
CA THR A 507 15.48 -6.71 -4.67
C THR A 507 16.15 -8.04 -4.96
N ASP A 508 17.29 -8.32 -4.31
CA ASP A 508 18.10 -9.52 -4.56
C ASP A 508 17.32 -10.84 -4.42
N LYS A 509 16.39 -10.93 -3.47
CA LYS A 509 15.57 -12.13 -3.21
C LYS A 509 14.63 -12.43 -4.38
N THR A 510 13.80 -11.47 -4.77
CA THR A 510 12.84 -11.66 -5.87
C THR A 510 13.56 -11.83 -7.20
N TRP A 511 14.69 -11.13 -7.40
CA TRP A 511 15.51 -11.28 -8.59
C TRP A 511 16.08 -12.69 -8.71
N SER A 512 16.66 -13.23 -7.63
CA SER A 512 17.20 -14.59 -7.60
C SER A 512 16.13 -15.64 -7.92
N ASN A 513 14.92 -15.48 -7.39
CA ASN A 513 13.79 -16.35 -7.70
C ASN A 513 13.38 -16.27 -9.18
N MET A 514 13.32 -15.06 -9.76
CA MET A 514 13.03 -14.90 -11.19
C MET A 514 14.12 -15.50 -12.08
N GLN A 515 15.41 -15.32 -11.75
CA GLN A 515 16.51 -15.93 -12.51
C GLN A 515 16.47 -17.46 -12.48
N ILE A 516 16.02 -18.04 -11.37
CA ILE A 516 15.76 -19.47 -11.23
C ILE A 516 14.73 -19.94 -12.26
N GLU A 517 13.54 -19.34 -12.27
CA GLU A 517 12.46 -19.73 -13.19
C GLU A 517 12.81 -19.43 -14.65
N LEU A 518 13.57 -18.35 -14.90
CA LEU A 518 14.07 -18.00 -16.22
C LEU A 518 15.02 -19.06 -16.77
N LYS A 519 15.89 -19.62 -15.91
CA LYS A 519 16.76 -20.72 -16.29
C LYS A 519 15.96 -21.98 -16.64
N GLU A 520 14.97 -22.32 -15.82
CA GLU A 520 14.10 -23.49 -16.07
C GLU A 520 13.31 -23.36 -17.38
N ALA A 521 12.78 -22.16 -17.66
CA ALA A 521 12.13 -21.84 -18.93
C ALA A 521 13.06 -21.96 -20.15
N LYS A 522 14.32 -21.52 -20.03
CA LYS A 522 15.34 -21.67 -21.09
C LYS A 522 15.71 -23.13 -21.32
N ASP A 523 15.88 -23.89 -20.23
CA ASP A 523 16.22 -25.31 -20.29
C ASP A 523 15.05 -26.12 -20.92
N ALA A 524 13.79 -25.74 -20.64
CA ALA A 524 12.61 -26.32 -21.30
C ALA A 524 12.58 -26.04 -22.81
N LEU A 525 12.83 -24.80 -23.24
CA LEU A 525 12.87 -24.43 -24.66
C LEU A 525 14.00 -25.11 -25.44
N ALA A 526 15.06 -25.57 -24.77
CA ALA A 526 16.16 -26.29 -25.40
C ALA A 526 15.83 -27.76 -25.72
N LYS A 527 14.73 -28.31 -25.18
CA LYS A 527 14.31 -29.70 -25.44
C LYS A 527 13.77 -29.85 -26.87
N THR A 528 14.27 -30.86 -27.60
CA THR A 528 13.80 -31.19 -28.96
C THR A 528 12.38 -31.76 -28.98
N ASP A 529 11.95 -32.34 -27.86
CA ASP A 529 10.69 -32.99 -27.59
C ASP A 529 9.97 -32.31 -26.41
N LEU A 530 9.99 -30.97 -26.36
CA LEU A 530 9.23 -30.20 -25.36
C LEU A 530 7.74 -30.57 -25.42
N MET A 531 7.19 -31.00 -24.28
CA MET A 531 5.78 -31.35 -24.17
C MET A 531 4.90 -30.12 -23.90
N GLN A 532 3.64 -30.19 -24.35
CA GLN A 532 2.69 -29.09 -24.23
C GLN A 532 2.43 -28.66 -22.77
N SER A 533 2.47 -29.61 -21.85
CA SER A 533 2.30 -29.43 -20.41
C SER A 533 3.49 -28.71 -19.77
N GLU A 534 4.72 -29.14 -20.08
CA GLU A 534 5.98 -28.55 -19.63
C GLU A 534 6.11 -27.10 -20.09
N ALA A 535 5.76 -26.82 -21.36
CA ALA A 535 5.81 -25.47 -21.91
C ALA A 535 4.86 -24.50 -21.15
N LYS A 536 3.66 -24.98 -20.80
CA LYS A 536 2.68 -24.20 -20.05
C LYS A 536 3.10 -23.99 -18.59
N GLU A 537 3.66 -25.02 -17.97
CA GLU A 537 4.15 -24.96 -16.60
C GLU A 537 5.27 -23.92 -16.46
N ALA A 538 6.31 -24.04 -17.30
CA ALA A 538 7.43 -23.10 -17.31
C ALA A 538 7.00 -21.66 -17.61
N LEU A 539 6.01 -21.47 -18.49
CA LEU A 539 5.44 -20.15 -18.77
C LEU A 539 4.74 -19.58 -17.53
N SER A 540 3.95 -20.40 -16.83
CA SER A 540 3.27 -19.98 -15.61
C SER A 540 4.26 -19.57 -14.53
N HIS A 541 5.23 -20.44 -14.21
CA HIS A 541 6.22 -20.17 -13.16
C HIS A 541 7.05 -18.91 -13.45
N LEU A 542 7.54 -18.75 -14.68
CA LEU A 542 8.28 -17.55 -15.05
C LEU A 542 7.40 -16.30 -15.01
N THR A 543 6.12 -16.41 -15.41
CA THR A 543 5.18 -15.30 -15.34
C THR A 543 4.94 -14.86 -13.90
N ASP A 544 4.71 -15.81 -13.00
CA ASP A 544 4.52 -15.54 -11.58
C ASP A 544 5.79 -14.94 -10.97
N ALA A 545 6.97 -15.43 -11.33
CA ALA A 545 8.22 -14.89 -10.80
C ALA A 545 8.50 -13.47 -11.29
N VAL A 546 8.20 -13.15 -12.57
CA VAL A 546 8.31 -11.78 -13.10
C VAL A 546 7.30 -10.85 -12.42
N ASN A 547 6.05 -11.28 -12.23
CA ASN A 547 5.01 -10.48 -11.57
C ASN A 547 5.30 -10.23 -10.08
N ASN A 548 6.02 -11.14 -9.43
CA ASN A 548 6.40 -11.04 -8.03
C ASN A 548 7.72 -10.27 -7.78
N LEU A 549 8.33 -9.70 -8.83
CA LEU A 549 9.49 -8.84 -8.68
C LEU A 549 9.13 -7.59 -7.88
N LYS A 550 9.92 -7.29 -6.85
CA LYS A 550 9.79 -6.08 -6.03
C LYS A 550 10.89 -5.10 -6.40
N SER A 551 10.54 -3.85 -6.67
CA SER A 551 11.52 -2.79 -6.90
C SER A 551 12.31 -2.55 -5.62
N GLN A 552 13.62 -2.37 -5.73
CA GLN A 552 14.43 -1.93 -4.61
C GLN A 552 14.47 -0.40 -4.48
N TYR A 553 13.74 0.34 -5.32
CA TYR A 553 13.67 1.81 -5.24
C TYR A 553 12.23 2.31 -5.15
N VAL A 554 12.02 3.21 -4.20
CA VAL A 554 10.73 3.89 -3.99
C VAL A 554 10.97 5.40 -3.84
N LEU A 555 9.99 6.21 -4.16
CA LEU A 555 9.92 7.61 -3.77
C LEU A 555 9.11 7.68 -2.47
N MET A 556 9.67 8.21 -1.39
CA MET A 556 9.09 8.10 -0.04
C MET A 556 9.01 9.44 0.67
N ASN A 557 7.95 9.65 1.43
CA ASN A 557 7.83 10.76 2.38
C ASN A 557 8.67 10.49 3.63
N ILE A 558 9.65 11.34 3.91
CA ILE A 558 10.61 11.19 5.03
C ILE A 558 10.54 12.45 5.90
N PRO A 559 10.21 12.36 7.20
CA PRO A 559 10.29 13.47 8.14
C PRO A 559 11.65 14.18 8.12
N TYR A 560 11.68 15.49 8.36
CA TYR A 560 12.93 16.28 8.25
C TYR A 560 14.06 15.79 9.16
N ASP A 561 13.71 15.40 10.40
CA ASP A 561 14.66 14.95 11.41
C ASP A 561 15.34 13.64 10.99
N GLU A 562 14.59 12.71 10.38
CA GLU A 562 15.10 11.47 9.82
C GLU A 562 15.82 11.68 8.46
N PHE A 563 15.34 12.61 7.62
CA PHE A 563 15.99 12.93 6.35
C PHE A 563 17.40 13.49 6.57
N TYR A 564 17.56 14.47 7.46
CA TYR A 564 18.84 15.15 7.67
C TYR A 564 19.80 14.42 8.62
N LYS A 565 19.29 13.52 9.48
CA LYS A 565 20.04 12.83 10.55
C LYS A 565 21.44 12.35 10.18
N ALA A 566 21.56 11.69 9.04
CA ALA A 566 22.79 11.05 8.58
C ALA A 566 23.64 11.94 7.66
N ASP A 567 23.13 13.11 7.23
CA ASP A 567 23.82 14.04 6.34
C ASP A 567 24.40 15.26 7.09
N LEU A 568 24.07 15.44 8.36
CA LEU A 568 24.58 16.55 9.17
C LEU A 568 25.88 16.18 9.90
N ASN A 569 26.95 16.93 9.64
CA ASN A 569 28.19 16.88 10.41
C ASN A 569 28.19 17.90 11.55
N ASN A 570 28.68 17.48 12.74
CA ASN A 570 28.94 18.35 13.90
C ASN A 570 27.75 19.19 14.40
N ASN A 571 26.52 18.85 13.99
CA ASN A 571 25.28 19.48 14.46
C ASN A 571 24.26 18.42 14.85
N SER A 572 23.98 18.31 16.15
CA SER A 572 23.04 17.32 16.71
C SER A 572 21.66 17.90 17.02
N VAL A 573 21.44 19.20 16.74
CA VAL A 573 20.14 19.83 16.98
C VAL A 573 19.13 19.32 15.96
N ALA A 574 18.04 18.73 16.45
CA ALA A 574 17.00 18.12 15.61
C ALA A 574 16.35 19.11 14.64
N VAL A 575 15.86 18.58 13.52
CA VAL A 575 15.25 19.33 12.42
C VAL A 575 13.77 18.94 12.31
N ASP A 576 12.91 19.53 13.14
CA ASP A 576 11.48 19.18 13.22
C ASP A 576 10.63 19.64 12.00
N ALA A 577 9.32 19.38 12.06
CA ALA A 577 8.35 19.93 11.11
C ALA A 577 8.26 21.47 11.18
N THR A 578 7.88 22.14 10.08
CA THR A 578 7.67 23.60 10.04
C THR A 578 6.20 23.98 9.99
N THR A 579 5.84 25.15 10.51
CA THR A 579 4.45 25.66 10.52
C THR A 579 4.25 26.86 9.60
N SER A 580 3.00 27.12 9.21
CA SER A 580 2.63 28.39 8.56
C SER A 580 1.44 29.08 9.21
N ALA A 581 1.59 30.39 9.48
CA ALA A 581 0.52 31.25 10.01
C ALA A 581 -0.76 31.26 9.16
N THR A 582 -0.63 31.07 7.84
CA THR A 582 -1.78 31.06 6.93
C THR A 582 -2.30 29.66 6.62
N LYS A 583 -1.54 28.58 6.96
CA LYS A 583 -1.74 27.19 6.52
C LYS A 583 -1.78 26.95 5.00
N GLN A 584 -1.97 28.00 4.20
CA GLN A 584 -2.00 27.93 2.73
C GLN A 584 -0.61 27.86 2.11
N LYS A 585 0.44 28.32 2.81
CA LYS A 585 1.81 28.33 2.27
C LYS A 585 2.46 26.95 2.25
N THR A 586 2.10 26.08 3.19
CA THR A 586 2.56 24.69 3.26
C THR A 586 2.00 23.84 2.11
N ARG A 587 0.90 24.31 1.50
CA ARG A 587 0.15 23.61 0.43
C ARG A 587 0.30 24.24 -0.95
N ASN A 588 1.30 25.10 -1.17
CA ASN A 588 1.52 25.77 -2.45
C ASN A 588 2.90 25.43 -3.05
N THR A 589 3.21 26.00 -4.22
CA THR A 589 4.45 25.70 -4.96
C THR A 589 5.74 26.08 -4.24
N LEU A 590 5.71 26.91 -3.19
CA LEU A 590 6.88 27.19 -2.34
C LEU A 590 7.28 26.00 -1.47
N ALA A 591 6.37 25.07 -1.23
CA ALA A 591 6.59 23.83 -0.51
C ALA A 591 6.87 22.63 -1.46
N ALA A 592 7.08 22.88 -2.75
CA ALA A 592 7.32 21.81 -3.72
C ALA A 592 8.60 21.03 -3.37
N GLY A 593 8.51 19.69 -3.35
CA GLY A 593 9.57 18.78 -2.88
C GLY A 593 9.47 18.40 -1.39
N SER A 594 8.58 19.07 -0.65
CA SER A 594 8.16 18.69 0.69
C SER A 594 6.78 18.03 0.69
N TYR A 595 6.35 17.51 1.83
CA TYR A 595 4.99 16.97 2.01
C TYR A 595 4.39 17.42 3.34
N HIS A 596 3.06 17.34 3.42
CA HIS A 596 2.30 17.53 4.65
C HIS A 596 1.35 16.34 4.86
N ALA A 597 1.27 15.85 6.09
CA ALA A 597 0.41 14.69 6.40
C ALA A 597 -1.05 15.10 6.69
N ASP A 598 -1.30 16.39 6.92
CA ASP A 598 -2.61 16.91 7.30
C ASP A 598 -3.26 17.73 6.17
N SER A 599 -4.58 17.59 6.02
CA SER A 599 -5.36 18.28 4.97
C SER A 599 -5.56 19.77 5.24
N GLU A 600 -5.35 20.20 6.49
CA GLU A 600 -5.47 21.60 6.90
C GLU A 600 -4.22 22.41 6.51
N GLY A 601 -3.09 21.75 6.25
CA GLY A 601 -1.79 22.35 5.97
C GLY A 601 -1.14 22.99 7.20
N GLU A 602 -1.35 22.45 8.40
CA GLU A 602 -0.76 22.99 9.62
C GLU A 602 0.77 22.91 9.60
N HIS A 603 1.30 21.79 9.11
CA HIS A 603 2.73 21.49 9.14
C HIS A 603 3.27 21.06 7.78
N ILE A 604 4.55 21.31 7.53
CA ILE A 604 5.35 20.56 6.56
C ILE A 604 6.17 19.55 7.36
N ASN A 605 5.89 18.26 7.17
CA ASN A 605 6.46 17.17 7.95
C ASN A 605 7.91 16.89 7.54
N GLY A 606 8.20 16.96 6.24
CA GLY A 606 9.50 16.57 5.71
C GLY A 606 9.54 16.65 4.20
N VAL A 607 10.25 15.70 3.58
CA VAL A 607 10.61 15.73 2.16
C VAL A 607 10.18 14.44 1.46
N THR A 608 9.88 14.52 0.17
CA THR A 608 9.60 13.33 -0.64
C THR A 608 10.85 12.96 -1.44
N PHE A 609 11.54 11.87 -1.10
CA PHE A 609 12.90 11.58 -1.61
C PHE A 609 13.06 10.14 -2.10
N PRO A 610 13.92 9.87 -3.11
CA PRO A 610 14.20 8.50 -3.55
C PRO A 610 14.93 7.68 -2.47
N VAL A 611 14.44 6.47 -2.23
CA VAL A 611 14.93 5.55 -1.19
C VAL A 611 15.16 4.17 -1.78
N LYS A 612 16.32 3.58 -1.47
CA LYS A 612 16.63 2.17 -1.70
C LYS A 612 16.14 1.33 -0.52
N VAL A 613 15.36 0.29 -0.81
CA VAL A 613 14.71 -0.62 0.16
C VAL A 613 15.07 -2.08 -0.13
N THR A 614 14.82 -2.97 0.84
CA THR A 614 14.96 -4.43 0.70
C THR A 614 13.61 -5.12 0.81
N ASP A 615 13.54 -6.45 0.66
CA ASP A 615 12.32 -7.22 0.93
C ASP A 615 11.76 -7.00 2.35
N ASP A 616 12.62 -6.78 3.34
CA ASP A 616 12.21 -6.56 4.73
C ASP A 616 11.29 -5.36 4.88
N PHE A 617 11.46 -4.31 4.06
CA PHE A 617 10.55 -3.17 4.02
C PHE A 617 9.14 -3.62 3.62
N TYR A 618 9.02 -4.35 2.52
CA TYR A 618 7.71 -4.84 2.05
C TYR A 618 7.08 -5.86 3.00
N ASP A 619 7.89 -6.68 3.65
CA ASP A 619 7.41 -7.76 4.51
C ASP A 619 6.98 -7.24 5.89
N ASN A 620 7.63 -6.20 6.43
CA ASN A 620 7.40 -5.68 7.78
C ASN A 620 6.64 -4.34 7.86
N ASN A 621 6.50 -3.59 6.75
CA ASN A 621 5.89 -2.26 6.75
C ASN A 621 4.60 -2.16 5.93
N LYS A 622 3.74 -3.18 6.02
CA LYS A 622 2.47 -3.26 5.29
C LYS A 622 1.45 -2.17 5.63
N ASP A 623 1.65 -1.47 6.75
CA ASP A 623 0.79 -0.39 7.22
C ASP A 623 1.14 0.97 6.58
N TYR A 624 2.29 1.08 5.88
CA TYR A 624 2.61 2.29 5.13
C TYR A 624 1.78 2.38 3.85
N THR A 625 1.36 3.60 3.50
CA THR A 625 0.47 3.82 2.36
C THR A 625 1.27 3.80 1.06
N GLN A 626 0.96 2.84 0.19
CA GLN A 626 1.48 2.81 -1.18
C GLN A 626 0.64 3.73 -2.08
N ILE A 627 1.29 4.74 -2.66
CA ILE A 627 0.77 5.59 -3.72
C ILE A 627 1.00 4.90 -5.06
N THR A 628 -0.01 4.92 -5.92
CA THR A 628 -0.03 4.31 -7.25
C THR A 628 -0.30 5.35 -8.33
N ASP A 629 -0.20 4.98 -9.61
CA ASP A 629 -0.53 5.88 -10.72
C ASP A 629 -1.98 6.39 -10.70
N ASP A 630 -2.91 5.60 -10.14
CA ASP A 630 -4.32 5.97 -10.01
C ASP A 630 -4.60 6.89 -8.79
N SER A 631 -3.61 7.10 -7.93
CA SER A 631 -3.76 7.92 -6.74
C SER A 631 -3.83 9.40 -7.11
N LYS A 632 -4.69 10.15 -6.41
CA LYS A 632 -4.86 11.59 -6.62
C LYS A 632 -5.25 12.32 -5.36
N VAL A 633 -4.83 13.58 -5.25
CA VAL A 633 -5.27 14.51 -4.20
C VAL A 633 -5.49 15.91 -4.79
N ASP A 634 -6.60 16.54 -4.40
CA ASP A 634 -6.97 17.89 -4.83
C ASP A 634 -6.66 18.91 -3.73
N ILE A 635 -5.72 19.81 -4.00
CA ILE A 635 -5.31 20.85 -3.07
C ILE A 635 -5.93 22.17 -3.49
N THR A 636 -6.87 22.67 -2.69
CA THR A 636 -7.48 23.98 -2.90
C THR A 636 -6.86 25.02 -1.98
N THR A 637 -6.26 26.05 -2.58
CA THR A 637 -5.68 27.18 -1.85
C THR A 637 -6.45 28.47 -2.10
N ASN A 638 -6.56 29.32 -1.07
CA ASN A 638 -7.10 30.68 -1.18
C ASN A 638 -6.02 31.69 -0.77
N ILE A 639 -5.33 32.23 -1.77
CA ILE A 639 -4.24 33.18 -1.54
C ILE A 639 -4.70 34.55 -2.03
N LYS A 640 -4.83 35.50 -1.09
CA LYS A 640 -5.24 36.89 -1.35
C LYS A 640 -6.59 37.00 -2.08
N GLY A 641 -7.55 36.14 -1.72
CA GLY A 641 -8.90 36.13 -2.31
C GLY A 641 -9.01 35.42 -3.65
N LYS A 642 -7.90 34.86 -4.17
CA LYS A 642 -7.91 34.01 -5.36
C LYS A 642 -7.91 32.55 -4.94
N VAL A 643 -9.01 31.85 -5.27
CA VAL A 643 -9.14 30.41 -5.08
C VAL A 643 -8.52 29.68 -6.27
N SER A 644 -7.68 28.69 -6.01
CA SER A 644 -7.04 27.82 -7.01
C SER A 644 -7.06 26.39 -6.51
N THR A 645 -7.39 25.43 -7.38
CA THR A 645 -7.32 24.00 -7.08
C THR A 645 -6.26 23.37 -7.98
N THR A 646 -5.34 22.62 -7.38
CA THR A 646 -4.30 21.86 -8.08
C THR A 646 -4.49 20.38 -7.76
N THR A 647 -4.62 19.57 -8.80
CA THR A 647 -4.70 18.10 -8.70
C THR A 647 -3.30 17.51 -8.80
N TYR A 648 -2.92 16.70 -7.81
CA TYR A 648 -1.66 15.96 -7.77
C TYR A 648 -1.97 14.49 -8.04
N GLU A 649 -1.47 13.96 -9.15
CA GLU A 649 -1.75 12.58 -9.62
C GLU A 649 -0.50 11.70 -9.57
N GLY A 650 -0.70 10.39 -9.44
CA GLY A 650 0.36 9.40 -9.38
C GLY A 650 1.32 9.67 -8.23
N LYS A 651 2.64 9.56 -8.49
CA LYS A 651 3.69 9.88 -7.51
C LYS A 651 3.57 11.27 -6.87
N LYS A 652 2.95 12.25 -7.54
CA LYS A 652 2.77 13.60 -7.00
C LYS A 652 1.75 13.65 -5.87
N ALA A 653 0.87 12.65 -5.75
CA ALA A 653 -0.11 12.55 -4.67
C ALA A 653 0.55 12.40 -3.28
N LEU A 654 1.84 12.00 -3.23
CA LEU A 654 2.66 12.01 -2.01
C LEU A 654 2.71 13.38 -1.31
N PHE A 655 2.42 14.48 -2.02
CA PHE A 655 2.44 15.84 -1.48
C PHE A 655 1.53 16.01 -0.25
N GLU A 656 0.35 15.38 -0.23
CA GLU A 656 -0.54 15.31 0.93
C GLU A 656 -0.78 13.83 1.28
N SER A 657 0.17 13.23 1.99
CA SER A 657 0.15 11.82 2.40
C SER A 657 0.94 11.64 3.69
N ALA A 658 0.63 10.58 4.45
CA ALA A 658 1.27 10.32 5.74
C ALA A 658 2.79 10.10 5.63
N ASP A 659 3.49 10.26 6.74
CA ASP A 659 4.91 9.91 6.86
C ASP A 659 5.15 8.46 6.37
N TYR A 660 6.25 8.26 5.65
CA TYR A 660 6.65 6.98 5.03
C TYR A 660 5.70 6.42 3.97
N SER A 661 4.67 7.17 3.54
CA SER A 661 3.95 6.86 2.30
C SER A 661 4.94 6.82 1.13
N TYR A 662 4.75 5.89 0.21
CA TYR A 662 5.74 5.62 -0.84
C TYR A 662 5.11 5.30 -2.19
N TYR A 663 5.85 5.59 -3.25
CA TYR A 663 5.52 5.24 -4.64
C TYR A 663 6.65 4.38 -5.21
N VAL A 664 6.32 3.26 -5.85
CA VAL A 664 7.32 2.31 -6.39
C VAL A 664 7.94 2.86 -7.68
N LEU A 665 9.27 2.97 -7.74
CA LEU A 665 9.97 3.47 -8.93
C LEU A 665 10.25 2.34 -9.93
N SER A 666 10.00 2.63 -11.21
CA SER A 666 10.30 1.75 -12.36
C SER A 666 11.68 1.99 -12.97
N GLU A 667 12.43 2.97 -12.44
CA GLU A 667 13.76 3.36 -12.91
C GLU A 667 14.68 3.57 -11.71
N ILE A 668 15.98 3.39 -11.95
CA ILE A 668 17.01 3.56 -10.93
C ILE A 668 17.25 5.06 -10.75
N PRO A 669 16.99 5.63 -9.55
CA PRO A 669 17.29 7.03 -9.30
C PRO A 669 18.81 7.24 -9.27
N SER A 670 19.28 8.34 -9.84
CA SER A 670 20.72 8.69 -9.88
C SER A 670 21.31 9.01 -8.50
N TYR A 671 20.46 9.22 -7.50
CA TYR A 671 20.81 9.41 -6.10
C TYR A 671 19.64 8.97 -5.21
N TYR A 672 19.93 8.46 -4.02
CA TYR A 672 18.94 7.92 -3.10
C TYR A 672 19.48 7.81 -1.67
N LYS A 673 18.60 7.64 -0.70
CA LYS A 673 18.96 7.18 0.66
C LYS A 673 18.74 5.69 0.79
N THR A 674 19.53 4.98 1.58
CA THR A 674 19.24 3.58 1.92
C THR A 674 18.40 3.54 3.19
N ALA A 675 17.25 2.86 3.15
CA ALA A 675 16.44 2.59 4.34
C ALA A 675 16.83 1.25 4.97
N THR A 676 16.83 1.21 6.30
CA THR A 676 17.01 -0.02 7.10
C THR A 676 15.81 -0.18 8.02
N VAL A 677 15.26 -1.39 8.07
CA VAL A 677 14.15 -1.75 8.97
C VAL A 677 14.73 -2.22 10.31
N GLY A 678 14.38 -1.53 11.39
CA GLY A 678 14.76 -1.89 12.75
C GLY A 678 13.95 -3.08 13.28
N ALA A 679 14.39 -3.66 14.41
CA ALA A 679 13.68 -4.76 15.08
C ALA A 679 12.27 -4.36 15.60
N ASP A 680 11.99 -3.06 15.70
CA ASP A 680 10.68 -2.49 16.02
C ASP A 680 9.85 -2.15 14.76
N ASN A 681 10.27 -2.64 13.59
CA ASN A 681 9.73 -2.34 12.27
C ASN A 681 9.77 -0.86 11.87
N LYS A 682 10.54 -0.01 12.56
CA LYS A 682 10.70 1.41 12.15
C LYS A 682 11.81 1.56 11.13
N LEU A 683 11.68 2.58 10.28
CA LEU A 683 12.70 2.92 9.30
C LEU A 683 13.76 3.83 9.89
N SER A 684 14.99 3.59 9.47
CA SER A 684 16.13 4.52 9.63
C SER A 684 16.78 4.73 8.26
N PHE A 685 17.36 5.91 8.05
CA PHE A 685 17.88 6.31 6.74
C PHE A 685 19.37 6.64 6.82
N GLY A 686 20.14 6.10 5.87
CA GLY A 686 21.53 6.47 5.68
C GLY A 686 21.70 7.86 5.05
N ALA A 687 22.96 8.29 4.90
CA ALA A 687 23.30 9.50 4.15
C ALA A 687 22.87 9.39 2.68
N VAL A 688 22.71 10.52 2.01
CA VAL A 688 22.37 10.51 0.57
C VAL A 688 23.54 9.92 -0.24
N ASN A 689 23.24 8.88 -1.02
CA ASN A 689 24.16 8.30 -2.00
C ASN A 689 23.91 8.93 -3.36
N GLY A 690 24.96 9.38 -4.04
CA GLY A 690 24.87 9.95 -5.38
C GLY A 690 26.07 10.83 -5.71
N THR A 691 26.26 11.12 -7.00
CA THR A 691 27.33 12.03 -7.44
C THR A 691 26.94 13.48 -7.16
N LYS A 692 27.86 14.24 -6.54
CA LYS A 692 27.71 15.68 -6.32
C LYS A 692 28.24 16.45 -7.52
N THR A 693 27.41 17.31 -8.10
CA THR A 693 27.77 18.20 -9.20
C THR A 693 28.09 19.59 -8.66
N GLN A 694 29.34 20.03 -8.77
CA GLN A 694 29.71 21.36 -8.34
C GLN A 694 29.28 22.41 -9.36
N ILE A 695 28.55 23.42 -8.89
CA ILE A 695 28.16 24.59 -9.67
C ILE A 695 29.36 25.54 -9.78
N ALA A 696 29.59 26.07 -10.98
CA ALA A 696 30.62 27.08 -11.21
C ALA A 696 30.19 28.41 -10.57
N ALA A 697 31.07 29.00 -9.75
CA ALA A 697 30.75 30.17 -8.93
C ALA A 697 30.37 31.42 -9.74
N ASP A 698 30.78 31.52 -11.01
CA ASP A 698 30.44 32.63 -11.91
C ASP A 698 29.02 32.53 -12.49
N LYS A 699 28.33 31.39 -12.32
CA LYS A 699 26.96 31.17 -12.78
C LYS A 699 25.90 31.69 -11.82
N VAL A 700 26.28 31.93 -10.57
CA VAL A 700 25.34 32.31 -9.51
C VAL A 700 25.84 33.58 -8.87
N THR A 701 25.02 34.63 -8.88
CA THR A 701 25.34 35.87 -8.18
C THR A 701 24.89 35.73 -6.74
N THR A 702 25.84 35.78 -5.80
CA THR A 702 25.58 35.58 -4.39
C THR A 702 25.55 36.91 -3.62
N LYS A 703 24.59 37.06 -2.70
CA LYS A 703 24.51 38.23 -1.81
C LYS A 703 24.11 37.81 -0.40
N PHE A 704 25.03 37.97 0.54
CA PHE A 704 24.81 37.71 1.96
C PHE A 704 24.34 38.98 2.69
N LYS A 705 23.27 38.86 3.49
CA LYS A 705 22.63 39.95 4.22
C LYS A 705 22.52 39.56 5.69
N THR A 706 22.78 40.53 6.56
CA THR A 706 22.67 40.42 8.02
C THR A 706 21.45 41.15 8.58
N LYS A 707 20.59 41.72 7.74
CA LYS A 707 19.34 42.38 8.18
C LYS A 707 18.25 42.07 7.17
N THR A 708 17.24 41.32 7.61
CA THR A 708 16.23 40.75 6.72
C THR A 708 14.89 40.66 7.46
N LYS A 709 13.81 40.49 6.69
CA LYS A 709 12.46 40.25 7.25
C LYS A 709 12.11 38.77 7.41
N TYR A 710 12.99 37.87 6.99
CA TYR A 710 12.77 36.42 6.98
C TYR A 710 13.58 35.68 8.04
N GLY A 711 14.55 36.35 8.65
CA GLY A 711 15.50 35.83 9.63
C GLY A 711 16.63 36.83 9.87
N ASP A 712 17.58 36.44 10.71
CA ASP A 712 18.76 37.26 11.05
C ASP A 712 19.72 37.36 9.87
N TYR A 713 19.87 36.27 9.13
CA TYR A 713 20.74 36.17 7.97
C TYR A 713 19.96 35.71 6.75
N GLN A 714 20.38 36.17 5.57
CA GLN A 714 19.86 35.70 4.29
C GLN A 714 20.96 35.65 3.24
N LEU A 715 21.07 34.53 2.55
CA LEU A 715 21.90 34.33 1.38
C LEU A 715 21.02 34.26 0.13
N ASN A 716 21.14 35.25 -0.75
CA ASN A 716 20.53 35.25 -2.08
C ASN A 716 21.47 34.57 -3.07
N LEU A 717 20.93 33.70 -3.92
CA LEU A 717 21.62 32.89 -4.91
C LEU A 717 20.99 33.09 -6.30
N ASP A 718 21.11 34.30 -6.85
CA ASP A 718 20.45 34.66 -8.11
C ASP A 718 21.04 33.84 -9.28
N GLY A 719 20.19 33.12 -10.01
CA GLY A 719 20.58 32.26 -11.14
C GLY A 719 20.86 30.80 -10.76
N ILE A 720 20.64 30.38 -9.51
CA ILE A 720 20.91 28.99 -9.07
C ILE A 720 20.10 27.95 -9.83
N LYS A 721 18.84 28.26 -10.19
CA LYS A 721 17.95 27.34 -10.93
C LYS A 721 18.50 27.04 -12.32
N ASP A 722 18.89 28.09 -13.03
CA ASP A 722 19.50 27.96 -14.37
C ASP A 722 20.81 27.17 -14.29
N ALA A 723 21.61 27.40 -13.24
CA ALA A 723 22.85 26.68 -13.01
C ALA A 723 22.65 25.18 -12.73
N MET A 724 21.51 24.80 -12.15
CA MET A 724 21.12 23.39 -11.92
C MET A 724 20.36 22.78 -13.12
N GLY A 725 19.99 23.58 -14.12
CA GLY A 725 19.20 23.12 -15.28
C GLY A 725 17.76 22.72 -14.90
N PHE A 726 17.13 23.52 -14.02
CA PHE A 726 15.74 23.31 -13.60
C PHE A 726 14.75 23.65 -14.71
N GLU A 727 13.73 22.80 -14.84
CA GLU A 727 12.50 23.01 -15.60
C GLU A 727 11.33 23.32 -14.65
N ASP A 728 10.15 23.63 -15.18
CA ASP A 728 8.98 24.08 -14.39
C ASP A 728 8.50 23.08 -13.31
N ASP A 729 8.75 21.78 -13.49
CA ASP A 729 8.32 20.72 -12.56
C ASP A 729 9.43 20.20 -11.64
N ASP A 730 10.64 20.76 -11.74
CA ASP A 730 11.75 20.41 -10.86
C ASP A 730 11.59 21.01 -9.47
N VAL A 731 12.04 20.24 -8.48
CA VAL A 731 11.85 20.57 -7.07
C VAL A 731 13.14 20.45 -6.28
N VAL A 732 13.19 21.18 -5.17
CA VAL A 732 14.23 21.03 -4.16
C VAL A 732 13.67 20.12 -3.07
N TYR A 733 14.40 19.06 -2.73
CA TYR A 733 14.05 18.20 -1.60
C TYR A 733 14.64 18.73 -0.30
N GLY A 734 15.83 19.33 -0.35
CA GLY A 734 16.43 19.92 0.84
C GLY A 734 17.72 20.66 0.54
N VAL A 735 18.12 21.53 1.47
CA VAL A 735 19.38 22.27 1.38
C VAL A 735 20.17 22.11 2.69
N ILE A 736 21.49 22.00 2.57
CA ILE A 736 22.45 22.05 3.68
C ILE A 736 23.42 23.21 3.43
N VAL A 737 23.68 24.00 4.46
CA VAL A 737 24.74 25.02 4.47
C VAL A 737 25.87 24.52 5.36
N SER A 738 27.09 24.50 4.83
CA SER A 738 28.28 23.96 5.50
C SER A 738 29.28 25.08 5.82
N THR A 739 29.85 25.04 7.03
CA THR A 739 30.86 26.00 7.50
C THR A 739 32.30 25.48 7.38
N ASP A 740 33.27 26.37 7.59
CA ASP A 740 34.72 26.13 7.55
C ASP A 740 35.22 25.11 8.57
N ASP A 741 34.52 24.93 9.67
CA ASP A 741 34.75 23.85 10.65
C ASP A 741 34.01 22.54 10.31
N ASN A 742 33.48 22.43 9.09
CA ASN A 742 32.71 21.28 8.60
C ASN A 742 31.47 20.98 9.46
N THR A 743 30.83 22.02 10.03
CA THR A 743 29.49 21.91 10.62
C THR A 743 28.43 22.14 9.55
N ASP A 744 27.40 21.29 9.55
CA ASP A 744 26.29 21.37 8.60
C ASP A 744 25.01 21.88 9.26
N TYR A 745 24.24 22.64 8.49
CA TYR A 745 22.98 23.23 8.93
C TYR A 745 21.90 22.97 7.88
N ALA A 746 20.90 22.20 8.25
CA ALA A 746 19.75 21.86 7.41
C ALA A 746 18.83 23.07 7.22
N MET A 747 18.19 23.16 6.06
CA MET A 747 17.24 24.22 5.73
C MET A 747 15.88 23.61 5.41
N ARG A 748 14.81 24.19 5.98
CA ARG A 748 13.44 23.70 5.82
C ARG A 748 12.65 24.53 4.81
N HIS A 749 11.73 23.90 4.10
CA HIS A 749 10.83 24.62 3.18
C HIS A 749 9.94 25.61 3.93
N VAL A 750 9.67 26.76 3.28
CA VAL A 750 8.76 27.82 3.76
C VAL A 750 9.19 28.52 5.06
N GLU A 751 10.21 28.02 5.76
CA GLU A 751 10.92 28.71 6.83
C GLU A 751 12.25 29.28 6.33
N ASN A 752 13.10 28.42 5.75
CA ASN A 752 14.45 28.79 5.33
C ASN A 752 14.61 28.89 3.81
N ILE A 753 14.03 27.95 3.08
CA ILE A 753 14.13 27.88 1.61
C ILE A 753 12.99 28.68 1.00
N TRP A 754 13.31 29.83 0.41
CA TRP A 754 12.37 30.72 -0.25
C TRP A 754 12.64 30.76 -1.76
N LYS A 755 11.65 30.33 -2.55
CA LYS A 755 11.69 30.31 -4.02
C LYS A 755 12.93 29.61 -4.61
N THR A 756 13.56 28.70 -3.87
CA THR A 756 14.82 28.01 -4.21
C THR A 756 16.07 28.90 -4.16
N GLU A 757 15.96 30.21 -4.33
CA GLU A 757 17.07 31.17 -4.49
C GLU A 757 17.41 31.98 -3.23
N GLU A 758 16.50 32.05 -2.26
CA GLU A 758 16.67 32.85 -1.05
C GLU A 758 16.72 31.91 0.15
N LEU A 759 17.90 31.78 0.77
CA LEU A 759 18.10 30.99 1.99
C LEU A 759 18.15 31.92 3.19
N ALA A 760 17.21 31.83 4.13
CA ALA A 760 17.16 32.68 5.31
C ALA A 760 17.10 31.84 6.60
N TRP A 761 17.73 32.31 7.67
CA TRP A 761 17.68 31.64 8.97
C TRP A 761 17.82 32.65 10.10
N SER A 762 17.36 32.26 11.28
CA SER A 762 17.53 33.03 12.50
C SER A 762 18.40 32.26 13.50
N VAL A 763 19.20 32.99 14.26
CA VAL A 763 19.96 32.52 15.42
C VAL A 763 19.32 32.93 16.75
N GLY A 764 18.10 33.47 16.70
CA GLY A 764 17.26 33.77 17.85
C GLY A 764 17.06 35.25 18.14
N ILE A 765 17.50 36.15 17.25
CA ILE A 765 17.24 37.59 17.38
C ILE A 765 15.87 37.90 16.75
N VAL A 766 15.68 37.54 15.49
CA VAL A 766 14.36 37.49 14.84
C VAL A 766 13.65 36.20 15.24
N THR A 767 12.67 36.29 16.12
CA THR A 767 11.96 35.10 16.63
C THR A 767 10.77 34.67 15.77
N ASP A 768 10.28 35.54 14.89
CA ASP A 768 9.16 35.25 14.00
C ASP A 768 9.36 35.83 12.59
N SER A 769 8.77 35.17 11.59
CA SER A 769 8.71 35.64 10.21
C SER A 769 7.29 35.46 9.69
N HIS A 770 6.65 36.55 9.31
CA HIS A 770 5.27 36.56 8.82
C HIS A 770 4.26 35.88 9.77
N GLY A 771 4.47 36.00 11.09
CA GLY A 771 3.63 35.39 12.11
C GLY A 771 3.90 33.90 12.36
N CYS A 772 4.95 33.33 11.76
CA CYS A 772 5.43 31.98 12.06
C CYS A 772 6.63 32.07 13.02
N PRO A 773 6.64 31.35 14.15
CA PRO A 773 7.83 31.18 14.97
C PRO A 773 8.98 30.55 14.16
N LEU A 774 10.22 31.01 14.37
CA LEU A 774 11.42 30.49 13.69
C LEU A 774 12.21 29.51 14.58
N SER A 775 12.71 28.43 13.98
CA SER A 775 13.49 27.37 14.64
C SER A 775 14.96 27.76 14.77
N SER A 776 15.26 28.70 15.68
CA SER A 776 16.60 29.30 15.76
C SER A 776 17.72 28.42 16.34
N GLU A 777 17.38 27.45 17.18
CA GLU A 777 18.39 26.65 17.92
C GLU A 777 19.37 25.94 16.99
N HIS A 778 18.88 25.44 15.84
CA HIS A 778 19.68 24.71 14.87
C HIS A 778 20.82 25.54 14.28
N TYR A 779 20.67 26.87 14.22
CA TYR A 779 21.61 27.78 13.56
C TYR A 779 22.47 28.61 14.52
N LYS A 780 22.19 28.58 15.84
CA LYS A 780 22.88 29.43 16.83
C LYS A 780 24.40 29.31 16.79
N SER A 781 24.91 28.08 16.64
CA SER A 781 26.34 27.81 16.59
C SER A 781 27.01 28.27 15.29
N MET A 782 26.25 28.74 14.29
CA MET A 782 26.80 29.26 13.03
C MET A 782 27.47 30.62 13.20
N VAL A 783 27.09 31.41 14.22
CA VAL A 783 27.66 32.75 14.46
C VAL A 783 29.16 32.65 14.73
N GLY A 784 29.94 33.50 14.05
CA GLY A 784 31.40 33.54 14.10
C GLY A 784 32.10 32.64 13.07
N LYS A 785 31.38 31.68 12.47
CA LYS A 785 31.92 30.73 11.47
C LYS A 785 31.84 31.29 10.05
N THR A 786 32.57 30.67 9.13
CA THR A 786 32.54 31.03 7.71
C THR A 786 31.79 29.99 6.91
N ILE A 787 30.73 30.36 6.20
CA ILE A 787 30.02 29.50 5.27
C ILE A 787 30.93 29.25 4.06
N LYS A 788 31.16 27.97 3.74
CA LYS A 788 32.05 27.54 2.66
C LYS A 788 31.31 26.86 1.50
N ASN A 789 30.15 26.27 1.76
CA ASN A 789 29.43 25.53 0.73
C ASN A 789 27.92 25.49 1.01
N VAL A 790 27.14 25.44 -0.07
CA VAL A 790 25.71 25.16 -0.03
C VAL A 790 25.46 23.90 -0.85
N THR A 791 24.81 22.90 -0.27
CA THR A 791 24.45 21.64 -0.95
C THR A 791 22.94 21.60 -1.17
N TYR A 792 22.52 21.45 -2.41
CA TYR A 792 21.13 21.25 -2.80
C TYR A 792 20.88 19.78 -3.14
N TYR A 793 19.84 19.20 -2.57
CA TYR A 793 19.24 17.94 -2.98
C TYR A 793 17.98 18.27 -3.79
N THR A 794 17.91 17.85 -5.04
CA THR A 794 16.88 18.27 -6.00
C THR A 794 16.41 17.11 -6.86
N SER A 795 15.29 17.22 -7.55
CA SER A 795 14.82 16.21 -8.55
C SER A 795 15.87 15.90 -9.63
N LYS A 796 16.73 16.85 -9.99
CA LYS A 796 17.79 16.71 -11.01
C LYS A 796 19.08 16.08 -10.53
N GLY A 797 19.31 16.03 -9.21
CA GLY A 797 20.61 15.63 -8.67
C GLY A 797 21.01 16.34 -7.40
N ILE A 798 22.25 16.08 -6.99
CA ILE A 798 22.90 16.74 -5.86
C ILE A 798 23.83 17.80 -6.41
N PHE A 799 23.65 19.05 -6.00
CA PHE A 799 24.46 20.18 -6.44
C PHE A 799 25.18 20.83 -5.28
N THR A 800 26.42 21.26 -5.49
CA THR A 800 27.20 22.02 -4.49
C THR A 800 27.62 23.36 -5.03
N LEU A 801 27.45 24.42 -4.24
CA LEU A 801 27.88 25.78 -4.57
C LEU A 801 28.90 26.25 -3.52
N PRO A 802 30.18 26.37 -3.90
CA PRO A 802 31.18 27.02 -3.06
C PRO A 802 30.83 28.49 -2.83
N VAL A 803 30.89 28.93 -1.58
CA VAL A 803 30.69 30.34 -1.17
C VAL A 803 31.72 30.71 -0.11
N ASP A 804 31.84 31.99 0.23
CA ASP A 804 32.77 32.43 1.29
C ASP A 804 32.19 33.62 2.07
N TYR A 805 31.39 33.32 3.11
CA TYR A 805 30.72 34.34 3.91
C TYR A 805 30.85 34.10 5.40
N LYS A 806 31.45 35.05 6.12
CA LYS A 806 31.50 35.01 7.58
C LYS A 806 30.16 35.41 8.18
N VAL A 807 29.63 34.59 9.08
CA VAL A 807 28.39 34.88 9.82
C VAL A 807 28.74 35.75 11.03
N LEU A 808 28.66 37.06 10.85
CA LEU A 808 29.07 38.04 11.85
C LEU A 808 28.07 38.16 13.01
N GLU A 809 28.55 38.45 14.21
CA GLU A 809 27.71 38.63 15.40
C GLU A 809 26.88 39.91 15.32
N HIS A 810 25.64 39.89 15.79
CA HIS A 810 24.88 41.13 15.98
C HIS A 810 25.29 41.80 17.28
N ALA A 811 25.88 43.00 17.19
CA ALA A 811 26.24 43.79 18.36
C ALA A 811 24.99 44.09 19.22
N LYS A 812 24.96 43.54 20.43
CA LYS A 812 23.85 43.72 21.37
C LYS A 812 23.79 45.18 21.83
N ASP A 813 22.57 45.74 21.89
CA ASP A 813 22.29 47.12 22.32
C ASP A 813 22.94 48.20 21.43
N ALA A 814 23.55 47.82 20.31
CA ALA A 814 24.16 48.75 19.39
C ALA A 814 23.10 49.47 18.55
N ALA A 815 23.19 50.79 18.51
CA ALA A 815 22.21 51.65 17.86
C ALA A 815 22.94 52.78 17.10
N VAL A 816 22.41 53.15 15.94
CA VAL A 816 22.89 54.29 15.18
C VAL A 816 21.70 55.07 14.63
N GLU A 817 21.65 56.35 14.97
CA GLU A 817 20.60 57.27 14.55
C GLU A 817 21.25 58.52 13.95
N ALA A 818 20.86 58.87 12.73
CA ALA A 818 21.30 60.06 12.05
C ALA A 818 20.10 61.00 11.88
N GLU A 819 20.26 62.26 12.28
CA GLU A 819 19.20 63.25 12.12
C GLU A 819 19.09 63.70 10.65
N ASN A 820 17.87 63.96 10.20
CA ASN A 820 17.65 64.65 8.93
C ASN A 820 18.22 66.07 9.02
N ALA A 821 18.82 66.55 7.92
CA ALA A 821 19.49 67.84 7.93
C ALA A 821 19.32 68.59 6.61
N ALA A 822 19.40 69.92 6.67
CA ALA A 822 19.40 70.72 5.46
C ALA A 822 20.70 70.50 4.68
N VAL A 823 20.63 70.42 3.35
CA VAL A 823 21.84 70.41 2.49
C VAL A 823 22.71 71.64 2.78
N SER A 824 22.08 72.79 3.04
CA SER A 824 22.75 74.06 3.38
C SER A 824 23.55 74.01 4.68
N ALA A 825 23.19 73.12 5.62
CA ALA A 825 23.87 73.00 6.91
C ALA A 825 25.28 72.40 6.79
N GLY A 826 25.56 71.63 5.74
CA GLY A 826 26.84 70.95 5.51
C GLY A 826 27.20 69.87 6.54
N LYS A 827 26.33 69.61 7.53
CA LYS A 827 26.49 68.58 8.55
C LYS A 827 25.15 68.13 9.15
N ALA A 828 25.11 66.87 9.58
CA ALA A 828 24.00 66.24 10.30
C ALA A 828 24.50 65.62 11.61
N ASN A 829 23.65 65.59 12.64
CA ASN A 829 23.97 64.95 13.91
C ASN A 829 23.93 63.43 13.80
N LEU A 830 24.86 62.76 14.48
CA LEU A 830 24.94 61.30 14.55
C LEU A 830 25.06 60.85 16.00
N ASP A 831 24.08 60.06 16.43
CA ASP A 831 24.12 59.38 17.72
C ASP A 831 24.44 57.90 17.48
N VAL A 832 25.52 57.42 18.11
CA VAL A 832 25.97 56.03 18.02
C VAL A 832 26.16 55.45 19.41
N THR A 833 25.62 54.26 19.61
CA THR A 833 25.89 53.40 20.75
C THR A 833 26.51 52.12 20.20
N LEU A 834 27.77 51.87 20.49
CA LEU A 834 28.53 50.72 19.99
C LEU A 834 29.26 50.03 21.16
N PRO A 835 29.50 48.71 21.11
CA PRO A 835 30.35 48.01 22.07
C PRO A 835 31.78 48.57 22.10
N ASP A 836 32.46 48.48 23.25
CA ASP A 836 33.83 48.98 23.45
C ASP A 836 34.85 48.37 22.46
N ASP A 837 34.61 47.15 21.99
CA ASP A 837 35.47 46.42 21.05
C ASP A 837 35.05 46.58 19.58
N PHE A 838 34.05 47.41 19.28
CA PHE A 838 33.60 47.69 17.91
C PHE A 838 34.49 48.75 17.24
N ASN A 839 35.27 48.35 16.23
CA ASN A 839 36.18 49.26 15.52
C ASN A 839 35.48 49.89 14.31
N ALA A 840 34.78 51.00 14.53
CA ALA A 840 33.87 51.58 13.54
C ALA A 840 34.52 52.10 12.25
N GLU A 841 33.88 51.78 11.14
CA GLU A 841 34.09 52.35 9.81
C GLU A 841 32.76 52.84 9.25
N TYR A 842 32.77 54.03 8.66
CA TYR A 842 31.55 54.69 8.19
C TYR A 842 31.57 54.81 6.68
N ALA A 843 30.50 54.35 6.03
CA ALA A 843 30.26 54.53 4.60
C ALA A 843 28.85 55.07 4.38
N VAL A 844 28.69 56.00 3.45
CA VAL A 844 27.37 56.56 3.09
C VAL A 844 27.05 56.15 1.66
N THR A 845 25.84 55.69 1.43
CA THR A 845 25.30 55.36 0.11
C THR A 845 24.08 56.22 -0.21
N ASP A 846 23.86 56.51 -1.48
CA ASP A 846 22.65 57.17 -1.97
C ASP A 846 21.41 56.24 -1.87
N ALA A 847 20.22 56.77 -2.16
CA ALA A 847 18.99 55.99 -2.21
C ALA A 847 19.00 54.80 -3.20
N LYS A 848 19.99 54.72 -4.10
CA LYS A 848 20.19 53.61 -5.05
C LYS A 848 21.22 52.59 -4.53
N GLY A 849 21.82 52.83 -3.37
CA GLY A 849 22.84 51.99 -2.75
C GLY A 849 24.25 52.21 -3.30
N ASN A 850 24.50 53.27 -4.08
CA ASN A 850 25.84 53.61 -4.55
C ASN A 850 26.58 54.41 -3.49
N GLU A 851 27.84 54.07 -3.23
CA GLU A 851 28.67 54.82 -2.29
C GLU A 851 28.91 56.26 -2.79
N VAL A 852 28.66 57.24 -1.92
CA VAL A 852 28.79 58.66 -2.23
C VAL A 852 30.05 59.25 -1.61
N LYS A 853 30.93 59.81 -2.45
CA LYS A 853 32.18 60.43 -2.01
C LYS A 853 31.90 61.78 -1.35
N GLY A 854 32.69 62.12 -0.32
CA GLY A 854 32.65 63.43 0.34
C GLY A 854 31.93 63.45 1.68
N PHE A 855 31.17 62.40 2.02
CA PHE A 855 30.61 62.21 3.35
C PHE A 855 31.69 61.73 4.33
N LYS A 856 31.79 62.34 5.52
CA LYS A 856 32.75 61.94 6.57
C LYS A 856 32.13 62.06 7.94
N VAL A 857 32.36 61.08 8.80
CA VAL A 857 32.02 61.15 10.23
C VAL A 857 33.19 61.76 10.99
N THR A 858 32.93 62.82 11.75
CA THR A 858 33.94 63.54 12.53
C THR A 858 33.44 63.83 13.95
N GLU A 859 34.35 63.89 14.91
CA GLU A 859 34.05 64.39 16.25
C GLU A 859 34.04 65.93 16.26
N GLU A 860 32.98 66.52 16.81
CA GLU A 860 32.88 67.96 17.05
C GLU A 860 32.91 68.24 18.55
N ASN A 861 33.81 69.14 18.97
CA ASN A 861 33.86 69.65 20.33
C ASN A 861 32.69 70.61 20.55
N LEU A 862 31.78 70.29 21.45
CA LEU A 862 30.80 71.27 21.93
C LEU A 862 31.55 72.37 22.70
N ALA A 863 31.45 73.63 22.23
CA ALA A 863 31.78 74.78 23.06
C ALA A 863 30.79 74.81 24.24
N SER A 864 31.28 74.54 25.45
CA SER A 864 30.44 74.56 26.66
C SER A 864 29.79 75.95 26.82
N ALA A 865 28.47 76.01 26.97
CA ALA A 865 27.83 77.20 27.52
C ALA A 865 28.34 77.40 28.95
N VAL A 866 29.10 78.48 29.17
CA VAL A 866 29.63 78.86 30.48
C VAL A 866 28.46 79.21 31.39
N SER A 867 28.17 78.37 32.39
CA SER A 867 27.37 78.75 33.56
C SER A 867 28.31 79.24 34.66
N THR A 868 27.98 80.38 35.26
CA THR A 868 28.88 81.19 36.09
C THR A 868 29.18 80.65 37.50
N TYR A 869 28.88 79.40 37.84
CA TYR A 869 29.27 78.84 39.15
C TYR A 869 29.63 77.35 39.08
N ALA A 870 30.85 77.04 39.53
CA ALA A 870 31.48 75.73 39.77
C ALA A 870 31.91 74.90 38.55
N ALA A 871 33.23 74.67 38.47
CA ALA A 871 33.92 73.94 37.41
C ALA A 871 34.00 72.44 37.71
N SER A 872 33.34 71.64 36.87
CA SER A 872 33.75 70.29 36.49
C SER A 872 33.40 70.11 35.01
N TYR A 873 34.40 70.19 34.13
CA TYR A 873 34.21 70.05 32.68
C TYR A 873 34.08 68.56 32.33
N THR A 874 32.90 68.12 31.91
CA THR A 874 32.75 66.89 31.11
C THR A 874 32.57 67.31 29.66
N GLN A 875 33.62 67.18 28.86
CA GLN A 875 33.60 67.42 27.42
C GLN A 875 32.95 66.19 26.76
N THR A 876 31.68 66.31 26.35
CA THR A 876 31.01 65.30 25.51
C THR A 876 31.28 65.64 24.05
N ASN A 877 32.14 64.86 23.40
CA ASN A 877 32.35 64.93 21.95
C ASN A 877 31.09 64.38 21.26
N LYS A 878 30.48 65.16 20.36
CA LYS A 878 29.33 64.71 19.54
C LYS A 878 29.83 64.30 18.16
N LEU A 879 29.35 63.18 17.63
CA LEU A 879 29.67 62.77 16.27
C LEU A 879 28.72 63.47 15.28
N VAL A 880 29.27 63.90 14.16
CA VAL A 880 28.52 64.53 13.07
C VAL A 880 28.92 63.93 11.73
N ILE A 881 27.95 63.82 10.82
CA ILE A 881 28.18 63.48 9.41
C ILE A 881 28.36 64.79 8.66
N THR A 882 29.57 65.04 8.16
CA THR A 882 29.86 66.19 7.29
C THR A 882 29.71 65.79 5.82
N TYR A 883 29.20 66.70 5.00
CA TYR A 883 28.93 66.46 3.58
C TYR A 883 29.17 67.72 2.74
N PRO A 884 29.45 67.59 1.43
CA PRO A 884 29.73 68.74 0.60
C PRO A 884 28.45 69.56 0.32
N LYS A 885 28.60 70.85 0.00
CA LYS A 885 27.46 71.78 -0.20
C LYS A 885 26.58 71.44 -1.41
N ASP A 886 27.12 70.69 -2.35
CA ASP A 886 26.46 70.17 -3.55
C ASP A 886 25.92 68.74 -3.34
N ALA A 887 25.87 68.25 -2.10
CA ALA A 887 25.16 67.01 -1.78
C ALA A 887 23.70 67.10 -2.25
N GLU A 888 23.20 66.01 -2.81
CA GLU A 888 21.83 65.97 -3.31
C GLU A 888 20.84 65.95 -2.14
N ASN A 889 19.74 66.69 -2.26
CA ASN A 889 18.62 66.60 -1.33
C ASN A 889 17.85 65.29 -1.60
N THR A 890 18.19 64.24 -0.86
CA THR A 890 17.61 62.90 -0.99
C THR A 890 17.84 62.09 0.29
N GLU A 891 17.31 60.87 0.33
CA GLU A 891 17.62 59.90 1.38
C GLU A 891 19.01 59.27 1.16
N TYR A 892 19.76 59.14 2.25
CA TYR A 892 21.05 58.48 2.32
C TYR A 892 21.01 57.37 3.36
N THR A 893 21.82 56.32 3.14
CA THR A 893 22.03 55.26 4.12
C THR A 893 23.46 55.33 4.66
N LEU A 894 23.60 55.53 5.96
CA LEU A 894 24.85 55.35 6.70
C LEU A 894 25.00 53.89 7.09
N THR A 895 26.13 53.29 6.73
CA THR A 895 26.56 51.96 7.17
C THR A 895 27.74 52.11 8.12
N VAL A 896 27.62 51.51 9.31
CA VAL A 896 28.65 51.42 10.33
C VAL A 896 29.14 49.99 10.38
N SER A 897 30.35 49.75 9.86
CA SER A 897 30.98 48.43 9.82
C SER A 897 32.04 48.29 10.91
N ASP A 898 32.26 47.08 11.41
CA ASP A 898 33.37 46.78 12.31
C ASP A 898 34.59 46.29 11.50
N LYS A 899 35.69 47.05 11.53
CA LYS A 899 36.95 46.70 10.85
C LYS A 899 37.55 45.39 11.36
N SER A 900 37.19 44.98 12.57
CA SER A 900 37.65 43.72 13.16
C SER A 900 36.93 42.51 12.56
N ASN A 901 35.88 42.71 11.74
CA ASN A 901 35.02 41.67 11.19
C ASN A 901 34.48 40.73 12.28
N LYS A 902 34.15 41.27 13.45
CA LYS A 902 33.46 40.55 14.52
C LYS A 902 31.96 40.78 14.43
N TYR A 903 31.55 42.04 14.32
CA TYR A 903 30.14 42.41 14.31
C TYR A 903 29.59 42.71 12.92
N ALA A 904 28.32 42.36 12.71
CA ALA A 904 27.56 42.66 11.50
C ALA A 904 27.40 44.19 11.34
N PRO A 905 27.44 44.73 10.11
CA PRO A 905 27.24 46.15 9.89
C PRO A 905 25.87 46.62 10.38
N ILE A 906 25.84 47.80 10.98
CA ILE A 906 24.62 48.47 11.44
C ILE A 906 24.31 49.59 10.45
N THR A 907 23.05 49.70 10.03
CA THR A 907 22.63 50.72 9.07
C THR A 907 21.53 51.61 9.62
N THR A 908 21.59 52.89 9.27
CA THR A 908 20.53 53.87 9.49
C THR A 908 20.36 54.75 8.25
N THR A 909 19.18 55.35 8.11
CA THR A 909 18.86 56.24 6.99
C THR A 909 18.66 57.66 7.52
N PHE A 910 19.09 58.64 6.75
CA PHE A 910 18.83 60.05 7.01
C PHE A 910 18.55 60.77 5.70
N GLU A 911 17.69 61.78 5.77
CA GLU A 911 17.29 62.58 4.62
C GLU A 911 18.01 63.93 4.66
N LEU A 912 18.71 64.25 3.56
CA LEU A 912 19.14 65.62 3.30
C LEU A 912 18.02 66.33 2.56
N TYR A 913 17.63 67.51 3.05
CA TYR A 913 16.52 68.25 2.47
C TYR A 913 16.90 69.66 2.03
N ALA A 914 16.17 70.18 1.05
CA ALA A 914 16.18 71.60 0.73
C ALA A 914 15.34 72.38 1.76
N ASP A 915 15.84 73.54 2.21
CA ASP A 915 15.16 74.41 3.19
C ASP A 915 13.87 75.06 2.64
N ALA A 916 13.72 75.13 1.33
CA ALA A 916 12.59 75.77 0.66
C ALA A 916 12.00 74.86 -0.42
N VAL A 917 10.67 74.79 -0.46
CA VAL A 917 9.91 74.16 -1.53
C VAL A 917 10.14 74.92 -2.84
N SER A 918 10.51 74.21 -3.90
CA SER A 918 10.90 74.81 -5.20
C SER A 918 9.73 74.97 -6.18
N ALA A 919 8.51 74.66 -5.74
CA ALA A 919 7.27 74.77 -6.51
C ALA A 919 6.23 75.63 -5.77
N ALA A 920 5.41 76.33 -6.54
CA ALA A 920 4.26 77.09 -6.05
C ALA A 920 3.03 76.74 -6.89
N TYR A 921 1.83 76.88 -6.31
CA TYR A 921 0.59 76.68 -7.06
C TYR A 921 0.23 77.94 -7.85
N ASN A 922 -0.13 77.80 -9.14
CA ASN A 922 -0.73 78.90 -9.88
C ASN A 922 -2.19 79.06 -9.43
N ASN A 923 -2.60 80.24 -8.95
CA ASN A 923 -3.99 80.47 -8.53
C ASN A 923 -4.98 80.58 -9.74
N ASP A 924 -4.67 79.92 -10.85
CA ASP A 924 -5.54 79.84 -12.03
C ASP A 924 -6.37 78.55 -11.97
N ALA A 925 -7.60 78.68 -11.49
CA ALA A 925 -8.56 77.58 -11.39
C ALA A 925 -8.90 76.92 -12.74
N THR A 926 -8.69 77.62 -13.87
CA THR A 926 -9.00 77.11 -15.22
C THR A 926 -7.86 76.30 -15.83
N ALA A 927 -6.64 76.45 -15.30
CA ALA A 927 -5.45 75.71 -15.69
C ALA A 927 -4.57 75.37 -14.46
N PRO A 928 -5.08 74.56 -13.51
CA PRO A 928 -4.41 74.31 -12.23
C PRO A 928 -3.10 73.54 -12.44
N LYS A 929 -2.01 74.14 -11.97
CA LYS A 929 -0.64 73.70 -12.25
C LYS A 929 0.34 74.22 -11.21
N LEU A 930 1.33 73.40 -10.89
CA LEU A 930 2.50 73.83 -10.15
C LEU A 930 3.47 74.57 -11.09
N VAL A 931 4.01 75.68 -10.61
CA VAL A 931 4.98 76.54 -11.30
C VAL A 931 6.23 76.71 -10.44
N VAL A 932 7.30 77.24 -11.03
CA VAL A 932 8.54 77.54 -10.32
C VAL A 932 8.24 78.55 -9.18
N ALA A 933 8.65 78.22 -7.96
CA ALA A 933 8.51 79.13 -6.82
C ALA A 933 9.44 80.35 -6.95
N ASP A 934 9.05 81.48 -6.33
CA ASP A 934 9.87 82.68 -6.31
C ASP A 934 11.26 82.41 -5.70
N GLY A 935 12.32 82.71 -6.47
CA GLY A 935 13.71 82.46 -6.06
C GLY A 935 14.23 81.05 -6.35
N ALA A 936 13.41 80.13 -6.87
CA ALA A 936 13.84 78.80 -7.32
C ALA A 936 14.25 78.80 -8.81
N SER A 937 15.16 77.90 -9.18
CA SER A 937 15.54 77.65 -10.58
C SER A 937 14.64 76.59 -11.23
N ALA A 938 14.57 76.59 -12.56
CA ALA A 938 13.82 75.57 -13.31
C ALA A 938 14.30 74.14 -13.01
N ALA A 939 15.60 73.95 -12.72
CA ALA A 939 16.16 72.66 -12.35
C ALA A 939 15.67 72.21 -10.96
N GLN A 940 15.60 73.11 -9.98
CA GLN A 940 15.07 72.80 -8.64
C GLN A 940 13.57 72.52 -8.66
N PHE A 941 12.81 73.20 -9.53
CA PHE A 941 11.41 72.89 -9.75
C PHE A 941 11.23 71.49 -10.37
N ALA A 942 11.99 71.17 -11.42
CA ALA A 942 11.94 69.84 -12.04
C ALA A 942 12.34 68.73 -11.06
N ASP A 943 13.33 68.97 -10.20
CA ASP A 943 13.72 68.05 -9.12
C ASP A 943 12.56 67.81 -8.15
N PHE A 944 11.90 68.88 -7.66
CA PHE A 944 10.74 68.77 -6.78
C PHE A 944 9.61 67.95 -7.40
N ILE A 945 9.24 68.23 -8.65
CA ILE A 945 8.19 67.50 -9.37
C ILE A 945 8.58 66.02 -9.54
N GLY A 946 9.84 65.74 -9.86
CA GLY A 946 10.35 64.38 -10.01
C GLY A 946 10.39 63.59 -8.69
N LYS A 947 10.49 64.27 -7.55
CA LYS A 947 10.60 63.67 -6.21
C LYS A 947 9.29 63.65 -5.41
N ILE A 948 8.16 64.02 -5.99
CA ILE A 948 6.85 63.92 -5.32
C ILE A 948 6.61 62.47 -4.87
N LYS A 949 6.43 62.27 -3.56
CA LYS A 949 6.17 60.96 -2.96
C LYS A 949 4.67 60.71 -2.75
N SER A 950 3.93 61.74 -2.35
CA SER A 950 2.49 61.66 -2.14
C SER A 950 1.80 63.00 -2.37
N VAL A 951 0.53 62.92 -2.75
CA VAL A 951 -0.38 64.05 -2.84
C VAL A 951 -1.57 63.75 -1.94
N ASN A 952 -1.76 64.53 -0.88
CA ASN A 952 -2.95 64.50 -0.06
C ASN A 952 -4.05 65.33 -0.74
N VAL A 953 -5.26 64.78 -0.85
CA VAL A 953 -6.45 65.51 -1.29
C VAL A 953 -7.52 65.36 -0.21
N ASN A 954 -7.92 66.47 0.43
CA ASN A 954 -8.93 66.52 1.48
C ASN A 954 -8.69 65.53 2.64
N GLY A 955 -7.45 65.42 3.11
CA GLY A 955 -7.05 64.54 4.21
C GLY A 955 -6.76 63.10 3.80
N LYS A 956 -6.90 62.73 2.52
CA LYS A 956 -6.56 61.40 2.01
C LYS A 956 -5.29 61.42 1.17
N ASP A 957 -4.32 60.58 1.54
CA ASP A 957 -3.06 60.44 0.81
C ASP A 957 -3.20 59.56 -0.43
N TYR A 958 -2.61 60.05 -1.52
CA TYR A 958 -2.44 59.33 -2.77
C TYR A 958 -0.95 59.21 -3.08
N PRO A 959 -0.37 58.00 -3.08
CA PRO A 959 1.03 57.83 -3.43
C PRO A 959 1.26 58.22 -4.90
N ALA A 960 2.32 58.98 -5.18
CA ALA A 960 2.66 59.39 -6.55
C ALA A 960 3.52 58.33 -7.27
N THR A 961 4.17 57.44 -6.52
CA THR A 961 5.05 56.37 -7.01
C THR A 961 4.74 55.04 -6.31
N GLY A 962 5.17 53.91 -6.90
CA GLY A 962 4.98 52.57 -6.32
C GLY A 962 3.63 51.91 -6.59
N LYS A 963 3.34 50.84 -5.84
CA LYS A 963 2.11 50.04 -6.01
C LYS A 963 0.89 50.80 -5.52
N GLY A 964 -0.08 51.01 -6.40
CA GLY A 964 -1.28 51.81 -6.10
C GLY A 964 -1.10 53.32 -6.34
N ALA A 965 -0.03 53.71 -7.03
CA ALA A 965 0.24 55.11 -7.35
C ALA A 965 -0.88 55.73 -8.20
N VAL A 966 -1.22 56.98 -7.89
CA VAL A 966 -2.16 57.80 -8.64
C VAL A 966 -1.44 59.09 -9.02
N LYS A 967 -1.15 59.27 -10.31
CA LYS A 967 -0.46 60.47 -10.82
C LYS A 967 -1.43 61.67 -10.84
N LEU A 968 -1.59 62.34 -9.69
CA LEU A 968 -2.41 63.54 -9.56
C LEU A 968 -1.71 64.82 -10.06
N ILE A 969 -0.37 64.82 -10.08
CA ILE A 969 0.46 65.89 -10.63
C ILE A 969 1.30 65.29 -11.76
N LYS A 970 1.25 65.92 -12.93
CA LYS A 970 2.00 65.48 -14.12
C LYS A 970 3.45 65.98 -14.05
N GLU A 971 4.31 65.40 -14.88
CA GLU A 971 5.74 65.75 -14.97
C GLU A 971 5.98 67.21 -15.34
N ASP A 972 5.02 67.86 -16.00
CA ASP A 972 5.09 69.27 -16.34
C ASP A 972 4.54 70.20 -15.23
N GLY A 973 4.08 69.65 -14.10
CA GLY A 973 3.46 70.35 -12.98
C GLY A 973 1.93 70.43 -13.04
N THR A 974 1.27 70.02 -14.13
CA THR A 974 -0.20 70.14 -14.27
C THR A 974 -0.94 69.24 -13.28
N ILE A 975 -1.97 69.76 -12.63
CA ILE A 975 -2.85 68.98 -11.75
C ILE A 975 -3.90 68.26 -12.60
N ASP A 976 -3.93 66.92 -12.54
CA ASP A 976 -4.89 66.11 -13.30
C ASP A 976 -6.24 66.04 -12.58
N THR A 977 -7.07 67.06 -12.79
CA THR A 977 -8.40 67.18 -12.18
C THR A 977 -9.44 66.20 -12.73
N THR A 978 -9.08 65.36 -13.70
CA THR A 978 -9.94 64.29 -14.23
C THR A 978 -9.91 63.03 -13.36
N GLN A 979 -8.94 62.92 -12.47
CA GLN A 979 -8.77 61.76 -11.60
C GLN A 979 -9.89 61.69 -10.56
N ALA A 980 -10.25 60.47 -10.16
CA ALA A 980 -11.33 60.19 -9.21
C ALA A 980 -11.31 61.05 -7.92
N PRO A 981 -10.16 61.42 -7.33
CA PRO A 981 -10.12 62.27 -6.14
C PRO A 981 -10.74 63.67 -6.32
N PHE A 982 -10.86 64.16 -7.56
CA PHE A 982 -11.43 65.46 -7.90
C PHE A 982 -12.86 65.38 -8.49
N ALA A 983 -13.47 64.20 -8.44
CA ALA A 983 -14.80 63.96 -9.03
C ALA A 983 -15.90 64.73 -8.30
N GLU A 984 -15.90 64.68 -6.97
CA GLU A 984 -16.94 65.26 -6.11
C GLU A 984 -16.36 66.38 -5.22
N GLY A 985 -17.00 67.54 -5.20
CA GLY A 985 -16.56 68.72 -4.47
C GLY A 985 -16.21 69.91 -5.38
N SER A 986 -16.28 71.11 -4.81
CA SER A 986 -15.94 72.37 -5.47
C SER A 986 -14.63 72.97 -4.98
N SER A 987 -14.12 72.53 -3.82
CA SER A 987 -12.87 72.99 -3.19
C SER A 987 -12.10 71.79 -2.66
N PHE A 988 -10.78 71.79 -2.88
CA PHE A 988 -9.90 70.69 -2.51
C PHE A 988 -8.66 71.24 -1.79
N GLU A 989 -8.45 70.85 -0.53
CA GLU A 989 -7.19 71.06 0.19
C GLU A 989 -6.17 70.04 -0.33
N ILE A 990 -5.08 70.53 -0.91
CA ILE A 990 -4.03 69.72 -1.52
C ILE A 990 -2.72 69.94 -0.77
N LYS A 991 -2.09 68.85 -0.32
CA LYS A 991 -0.72 68.87 0.23
C LYS A 991 0.17 67.98 -0.62
N VAL A 992 1.26 68.53 -1.12
CA VAL A 992 2.23 67.80 -1.94
C VAL A 992 3.49 67.61 -1.14
N SER A 993 3.79 66.34 -0.88
CA SER A 993 4.98 65.91 -0.14
C SER A 993 5.99 65.36 -1.15
N ALA A 994 7.25 65.78 -1.05
CA ALA A 994 8.34 65.33 -1.91
C ALA A 994 9.53 64.85 -1.08
N THR A 995 10.23 63.83 -1.55
CA THR A 995 11.49 63.37 -0.93
C THR A 995 12.58 64.42 -1.16
N GLY A 996 13.40 64.69 -0.14
CA GLY A 996 14.43 65.72 -0.15
C GLY A 996 13.89 67.13 0.13
N TYR A 997 12.67 67.28 0.66
CA TYR A 997 12.07 68.57 0.99
C TYR A 997 11.41 68.51 2.37
N LYS A 998 11.76 69.47 3.25
CA LYS A 998 11.28 69.49 4.63
C LYS A 998 9.80 69.86 4.74
N ASP A 999 9.42 70.91 4.02
CA ASP A 999 8.07 71.47 4.08
C ASP A 999 7.21 70.88 2.94
N GLU A 1000 5.93 70.67 3.22
CA GLU A 1000 4.95 70.28 2.20
C GLU A 1000 4.42 71.51 1.47
N LEU A 1001 4.17 71.39 0.17
CA LEU A 1001 3.45 72.43 -0.56
C LEU A 1001 1.95 72.28 -0.27
N SER A 1002 1.39 73.21 0.49
CA SER A 1002 -0.04 73.25 0.81
C SER A 1002 -0.75 74.37 0.03
N PHE A 1003 -1.85 74.03 -0.64
CA PHE A 1003 -2.70 74.99 -1.35
C PHE A 1003 -4.13 74.48 -1.50
N THR A 1004 -5.04 75.37 -1.86
CA THR A 1004 -6.44 75.02 -2.15
C THR A 1004 -6.69 75.14 -3.65
N TYR A 1005 -7.24 74.07 -4.25
CA TYR A 1005 -7.75 74.10 -5.61
C TYR A 1005 -9.27 74.32 -5.58
N GLU A 1006 -9.74 75.42 -6.16
CA GLU A 1006 -11.15 75.69 -6.40
C GLU A 1006 -11.53 75.24 -7.82
N LYS A 1007 -12.45 74.29 -7.93
CA LYS A 1007 -12.93 73.78 -9.22
C LYS A 1007 -13.87 74.81 -9.87
N PRO A 1008 -13.65 75.21 -11.13
CA PRO A 1008 -14.55 76.14 -11.81
C PRO A 1008 -16.00 75.65 -11.82
N ALA A 1009 -16.95 76.54 -11.54
CA ALA A 1009 -18.37 76.23 -11.61
C ALA A 1009 -18.75 75.86 -13.05
N VAL A 1010 -19.36 74.69 -13.23
CA VAL A 1010 -19.88 74.23 -14.53
C VAL A 1010 -21.22 74.91 -14.78
N ILE A 1011 -21.34 75.67 -15.87
CA ILE A 1011 -22.60 76.29 -16.31
C ILE A 1011 -23.39 75.24 -17.12
N GLU A 1012 -24.52 74.81 -16.59
CA GLU A 1012 -25.44 73.80 -17.15
C GLU A 1012 -26.29 74.40 -18.28
N THR A 1013 -25.93 74.14 -19.54
CA THR A 1013 -26.59 74.72 -20.73
C THR A 1013 -27.62 73.80 -21.38
N LYS A 1014 -27.62 72.51 -21.04
CA LYS A 1014 -28.37 71.46 -21.75
C LYS A 1014 -29.88 71.71 -21.79
N ALA A 1015 -30.47 72.21 -20.70
CA ALA A 1015 -31.90 72.49 -20.63
C ALA A 1015 -32.29 73.61 -21.63
N LEU A 1016 -31.47 74.64 -21.76
CA LEU A 1016 -31.69 75.74 -22.70
C LEU A 1016 -31.48 75.31 -24.15
N GLU A 1017 -30.45 74.50 -24.41
CA GLU A 1017 -30.21 73.87 -25.73
C GLU A 1017 -31.44 73.08 -26.18
N SER A 1018 -32.00 72.22 -25.30
CA SER A 1018 -33.18 71.41 -25.63
C SER A 1018 -34.44 72.23 -25.90
N VAL A 1019 -34.68 73.30 -25.14
CA VAL A 1019 -35.87 74.13 -25.33
C VAL A 1019 -35.75 75.01 -26.58
N ILE A 1020 -34.54 75.49 -26.90
CA ILE A 1020 -34.27 76.21 -28.15
C ILE A 1020 -34.48 75.29 -29.36
N GLU A 1021 -34.00 74.05 -29.31
CA GLU A 1021 -34.21 73.09 -30.38
C GLU A 1021 -35.71 72.84 -30.60
N LYS A 1022 -36.50 72.64 -29.54
CA LYS A 1022 -37.96 72.54 -29.63
C LYS A 1022 -38.59 73.79 -30.25
N ALA A 1023 -38.19 74.97 -29.79
CA ALA A 1023 -38.68 76.24 -30.30
C ALA A 1023 -38.38 76.41 -31.81
N ASP A 1024 -37.19 76.02 -32.27
CA ASP A 1024 -36.77 76.12 -33.68
C ASP A 1024 -37.54 75.21 -34.62
N THR A 1025 -38.21 74.17 -34.13
CA THR A 1025 -39.07 73.30 -34.95
C THR A 1025 -40.44 73.91 -35.28
N LEU A 1026 -40.85 74.95 -34.55
CA LEU A 1026 -42.14 75.59 -34.76
C LEU A 1026 -42.09 76.46 -36.03
N LYS A 1027 -43.21 76.56 -36.75
CA LYS A 1027 -43.28 77.33 -38.00
C LYS A 1027 -44.24 78.50 -37.84
N GLU A 1028 -43.78 79.69 -38.22
CA GLU A 1028 -44.57 80.94 -38.13
C GLU A 1028 -45.97 80.83 -38.74
N ALA A 1029 -46.07 80.13 -39.87
CA ALA A 1029 -47.32 79.95 -40.61
C ALA A 1029 -48.45 79.29 -39.80
N ASP A 1030 -48.11 78.47 -38.80
CA ASP A 1030 -49.07 77.69 -38.01
C ASP A 1030 -49.73 78.52 -36.89
N TYR A 1031 -49.19 79.70 -36.58
CA TYR A 1031 -49.57 80.51 -35.42
C TYR A 1031 -50.02 81.92 -35.82
N THR A 1032 -50.73 82.60 -34.90
CA THR A 1032 -51.12 84.00 -35.10
C THR A 1032 -49.90 84.91 -35.04
N ALA A 1033 -49.89 85.97 -35.85
CA ALA A 1033 -48.74 86.88 -35.98
C ALA A 1033 -48.33 87.50 -34.63
N ASP A 1034 -49.30 87.86 -33.79
CA ASP A 1034 -49.02 88.47 -32.48
C ASP A 1034 -48.34 87.49 -31.52
N SER A 1035 -48.84 86.26 -31.41
CA SER A 1035 -48.22 85.25 -30.54
C SER A 1035 -46.84 84.83 -31.03
N TRP A 1036 -46.66 84.77 -32.36
CA TRP A 1036 -45.38 84.39 -32.97
C TRP A 1036 -44.30 85.45 -32.75
N LYS A 1037 -44.63 86.73 -32.90
CA LYS A 1037 -43.68 87.83 -32.69
C LYS A 1037 -43.10 87.82 -31.27
N THR A 1038 -43.94 87.62 -30.25
CA THR A 1038 -43.48 87.51 -28.85
C THR A 1038 -42.57 86.30 -28.66
N PHE A 1039 -42.94 85.15 -29.22
CA PHE A 1039 -42.14 83.93 -29.17
C PHE A 1039 -40.77 84.08 -29.84
N SER A 1040 -40.70 84.62 -31.07
CA SER A 1040 -39.44 84.80 -31.81
C SER A 1040 -38.46 85.73 -31.10
N GLN A 1041 -38.95 86.77 -30.41
CA GLN A 1041 -38.10 87.66 -29.62
C GLN A 1041 -37.47 86.92 -28.43
N VAL A 1042 -38.27 86.15 -27.68
CA VAL A 1042 -37.78 85.38 -26.54
C VAL A 1042 -36.80 84.28 -26.98
N LEU A 1043 -37.07 83.60 -28.11
CA LEU A 1043 -36.16 82.61 -28.69
C LEU A 1043 -34.81 83.22 -29.07
N SER A 1044 -34.80 84.42 -29.65
CA SER A 1044 -33.56 85.14 -29.96
C SER A 1044 -32.76 85.49 -28.70
N SER A 1045 -33.43 86.01 -27.66
CA SER A 1045 -32.79 86.28 -26.36
C SER A 1045 -32.24 85.02 -25.69
N ALA A 1046 -33.00 83.91 -25.74
CA ALA A 1046 -32.57 82.62 -25.22
C ALA A 1046 -31.31 82.09 -25.93
N LYS A 1047 -31.24 82.20 -27.27
CA LYS A 1047 -30.05 81.85 -28.06
C LYS A 1047 -28.84 82.72 -27.72
N ALA A 1048 -29.05 84.01 -27.45
CA ALA A 1048 -27.96 84.90 -27.06
C ALA A 1048 -27.39 84.55 -25.68
N VAL A 1049 -28.25 84.24 -24.71
CA VAL A 1049 -27.85 83.75 -23.38
C VAL A 1049 -27.08 82.43 -23.48
N LEU A 1050 -27.57 81.49 -24.30
CA LEU A 1050 -26.86 80.23 -24.56
C LEU A 1050 -25.50 80.42 -25.22
N LYS A 1051 -25.28 81.50 -25.98
CA LYS A 1051 -23.96 81.78 -26.58
C LYS A 1051 -22.97 82.36 -25.58
N GLN A 1052 -23.44 83.13 -24.60
CA GLN A 1052 -22.59 83.74 -23.57
C GLN A 1052 -22.16 82.74 -22.50
N LYS A 1053 -23.08 81.89 -22.01
CA LYS A 1053 -22.81 80.83 -21.01
C LYS A 1053 -22.06 81.32 -19.77
N ASP A 1054 -22.31 82.56 -19.35
CA ASP A 1054 -21.54 83.23 -18.29
C ASP A 1054 -22.23 83.16 -16.91
N ASP A 1055 -23.53 82.85 -16.86
CA ASP A 1055 -24.34 82.91 -15.64
C ASP A 1055 -25.49 81.90 -15.68
N GLN A 1056 -25.52 80.96 -14.72
CA GLN A 1056 -26.55 79.92 -14.65
C GLN A 1056 -27.95 80.49 -14.46
N THR A 1057 -28.09 81.56 -13.68
CA THR A 1057 -29.40 82.21 -13.43
C THR A 1057 -29.96 82.80 -14.71
N LYS A 1058 -29.09 83.36 -15.58
CA LYS A 1058 -29.52 83.83 -16.91
C LYS A 1058 -29.97 82.67 -17.78
N ILE A 1059 -29.25 81.54 -17.76
CA ILE A 1059 -29.63 80.34 -18.51
C ILE A 1059 -30.99 79.81 -18.04
N ASP A 1060 -31.18 79.64 -16.73
CA ASP A 1060 -32.43 79.12 -16.16
C ASP A 1060 -33.61 80.06 -16.44
N ASN A 1061 -33.40 81.37 -16.33
CA ASN A 1061 -34.41 82.37 -16.70
C ASN A 1061 -34.75 82.34 -18.19
N ALA A 1062 -33.76 82.11 -19.06
CA ALA A 1062 -33.99 81.96 -20.49
C ALA A 1062 -34.77 80.68 -20.81
N VAL A 1063 -34.50 79.56 -20.13
CA VAL A 1063 -35.28 78.31 -20.23
C VAL A 1063 -36.74 78.56 -19.86
N ALA A 1064 -36.97 79.16 -18.69
CA ALA A 1064 -38.32 79.42 -18.20
C ALA A 1064 -39.08 80.38 -19.11
N SER A 1065 -38.42 81.46 -19.56
CA SER A 1065 -39.02 82.46 -20.45
C SER A 1065 -39.37 81.86 -21.81
N LEU A 1066 -38.48 81.05 -22.39
CA LEU A 1066 -38.72 80.44 -23.69
C LEU A 1066 -39.82 79.38 -23.65
N ASN A 1067 -39.86 78.52 -22.63
CA ASN A 1067 -40.96 77.58 -22.45
C ASN A 1067 -42.31 78.30 -22.33
N LYS A 1068 -42.37 79.35 -21.52
CA LYS A 1068 -43.59 80.17 -21.38
C LYS A 1068 -44.00 80.82 -22.70
N ALA A 1069 -43.03 81.25 -23.51
CA ALA A 1069 -43.30 81.82 -24.82
C ALA A 1069 -43.80 80.78 -25.82
N ILE A 1070 -43.29 79.53 -25.77
CA ILE A 1070 -43.81 78.40 -26.56
C ILE A 1070 -45.26 78.11 -26.17
N GLU A 1071 -45.57 78.02 -24.87
CA GLU A 1071 -46.93 77.78 -24.37
C GLU A 1071 -47.91 78.90 -24.72
N GLY A 1072 -47.42 80.13 -24.88
CA GLY A 1072 -48.21 81.30 -25.26
C GLY A 1072 -48.58 81.39 -26.75
N LEU A 1073 -48.08 80.47 -27.60
CA LEU A 1073 -48.37 80.44 -29.04
C LEU A 1073 -49.82 80.05 -29.33
N LYS A 1074 -50.51 80.81 -30.18
CA LYS A 1074 -51.91 80.55 -30.57
C LYS A 1074 -51.99 80.14 -32.03
N LYS A 1075 -52.59 78.99 -32.33
CA LYS A 1075 -52.70 78.46 -33.71
C LYS A 1075 -53.63 79.29 -34.59
N LYS A 1076 -53.31 79.37 -35.88
CA LYS A 1076 -54.14 80.04 -36.91
C LYS A 1076 -55.21 79.07 -37.43
N GLU A 1077 -56.49 79.48 -37.47
CA GLU A 1077 -57.59 78.62 -37.93
C GLU A 1077 -57.51 78.28 -39.43
N ALA A 1078 -57.83 77.03 -39.78
CA ALA A 1078 -57.62 76.45 -41.11
C ALA A 1078 -58.79 76.73 -42.08
N VAL A 1079 -58.48 77.22 -43.29
CA VAL A 1079 -59.40 77.31 -44.43
C VAL A 1079 -58.71 76.73 -45.66
N ASN A 1080 -59.38 75.88 -46.43
CA ASN A 1080 -58.96 75.48 -47.79
C ASN A 1080 -60.18 74.97 -48.60
N PRO A 1081 -60.15 74.92 -49.95
CA PRO A 1081 -59.25 75.55 -50.94
C PRO A 1081 -59.98 76.33 -52.05
N GLY A 1082 -59.25 77.23 -52.71
CA GLY A 1082 -59.66 77.88 -53.97
C GLY A 1082 -58.51 78.63 -54.63
N THR A 1083 -57.65 77.90 -55.34
CA THR A 1083 -56.69 78.35 -56.39
C THR A 1083 -57.44 79.14 -57.51
N PRO A 1084 -56.79 79.87 -58.46
CA PRO A 1084 -55.36 79.96 -58.75
C PRO A 1084 -54.81 81.34 -59.19
N GLY A 1085 -53.47 81.44 -59.21
CA GLY A 1085 -52.80 81.84 -60.45
C GLY A 1085 -52.04 83.17 -60.47
N SER A 1086 -50.78 83.05 -60.93
CA SER A 1086 -50.04 83.98 -61.80
C SER A 1086 -49.69 85.36 -61.23
N GLY A 1087 -48.47 85.88 -61.30
CA GLY A 1087 -47.33 85.53 -62.11
C GLY A 1087 -46.45 86.78 -62.30
N ALA A 1088 -45.15 86.53 -62.43
CA ALA A 1088 -44.15 87.30 -63.18
C ALA A 1088 -43.84 88.77 -62.83
N GLY A 1089 -42.54 88.98 -62.63
CA GLY A 1089 -41.85 90.27 -62.57
C GLY A 1089 -40.43 90.02 -62.06
N SER A 1090 -39.47 89.59 -62.90
CA SER A 1090 -38.80 90.38 -63.93
C SER A 1090 -38.13 91.60 -63.27
N SER A 1091 -36.82 91.87 -63.37
CA SER A 1091 -35.88 91.62 -64.44
C SER A 1091 -34.49 92.08 -63.98
N ASN A 1092 -33.45 91.62 -64.70
CA ASN A 1092 -32.22 92.34 -65.07
C ASN A 1092 -31.38 92.95 -63.92
N GLY A 1093 -30.10 92.62 -63.77
CA GLY A 1093 -29.15 92.19 -64.76
C GLY A 1093 -27.81 92.82 -64.44
N THR A 1094 -26.78 92.36 -65.16
CA THR A 1094 -25.57 93.11 -65.50
C THR A 1094 -24.74 93.62 -64.31
N GLY A 1095 -23.59 93.04 -64.00
CA GLY A 1095 -22.51 92.73 -64.94
C GLY A 1095 -21.29 93.58 -64.56
N THR A 1096 -20.11 93.10 -64.96
CA THR A 1096 -18.78 93.74 -64.82
C THR A 1096 -18.21 93.70 -63.39
N ASN A 1097 -16.92 93.46 -63.15
CA ASN A 1097 -15.77 93.20 -64.00
C ASN A 1097 -14.61 92.75 -63.09
N ALA A 1098 -13.67 91.97 -63.67
CA ALA A 1098 -12.22 91.92 -63.38
C ALA A 1098 -11.78 91.73 -61.91
N THR A 1099 -10.93 90.77 -61.53
CA THR A 1099 -9.61 90.39 -62.10
C THR A 1099 -9.20 89.13 -61.30
N VAL A 1100 -9.02 87.93 -61.86
CA VAL A 1100 -7.86 87.36 -62.58
C VAL A 1100 -6.49 87.61 -61.93
N ALA A 1101 -5.80 86.50 -61.63
CA ALA A 1101 -4.36 86.23 -61.45
C ALA A 1101 -4.11 85.47 -60.13
N THR A 1102 -3.36 84.38 -60.01
CA THR A 1102 -2.48 83.58 -60.87
C THR A 1102 -2.18 82.33 -60.02
N GLY A 1103 -2.18 81.09 -60.50
CA GLY A 1103 -1.21 80.54 -61.45
C GLY A 1103 0.08 80.15 -60.71
N SER A 1104 0.35 78.85 -60.52
CA SER A 1104 1.48 78.11 -61.12
C SER A 1104 1.82 76.96 -60.17
N LYS A 1105 2.26 75.74 -60.54
CA LYS A 1105 2.82 75.14 -61.76
C LYS A 1105 2.65 73.61 -61.59
N SER A 1106 2.33 72.83 -62.63
CA SER A 1106 3.30 72.21 -63.56
C SER A 1106 4.22 71.23 -62.81
N ASN A 1107 4.53 69.99 -63.19
CA ASN A 1107 4.28 69.14 -64.35
C ASN A 1107 5.12 67.86 -64.08
N SER A 1108 4.70 66.70 -64.62
CA SER A 1108 5.50 65.60 -65.21
C SER A 1108 6.91 65.30 -64.62
N THR A 1109 7.36 64.05 -64.41
CA THR A 1109 7.59 62.99 -65.41
C THR A 1109 8.28 61.78 -64.71
N THR A 1110 8.30 60.63 -65.41
CA THR A 1110 9.31 59.53 -65.42
C THR A 1110 9.36 58.57 -64.21
N THR A 1111 9.06 57.27 -64.36
CA THR A 1111 9.88 56.15 -64.94
C THR A 1111 11.23 56.01 -64.21
N ASP A 1112 11.65 54.85 -63.67
CA ASP A 1112 11.72 53.52 -64.26
C ASP A 1112 11.78 52.38 -63.21
N THR A 1113 11.25 51.23 -63.63
CA THR A 1113 11.70 49.83 -63.44
C THR A 1113 13.13 49.63 -62.88
N THR A 1114 13.51 48.60 -62.10
CA THR A 1114 13.23 47.15 -62.18
C THR A 1114 13.96 46.43 -61.03
N GLY A 1115 13.49 45.24 -60.63
CA GLY A 1115 14.39 44.12 -60.35
C GLY A 1115 14.39 43.50 -58.93
N THR A 1116 13.71 42.35 -58.79
CA THR A 1116 14.18 41.05 -58.24
C THR A 1116 15.03 41.05 -56.93
N ALA A 1117 14.83 40.22 -55.91
CA ALA A 1117 14.34 38.85 -55.84
C ALA A 1117 14.08 38.43 -54.36
N ALA A 1118 13.12 37.51 -54.19
CA ALA A 1118 13.14 36.34 -53.30
C ALA A 1118 13.53 36.47 -51.80
N LYS A 1119 12.60 36.19 -50.88
CA LYS A 1119 12.37 34.86 -50.27
C LYS A 1119 11.34 34.90 -49.12
N LYS A 1120 10.43 33.93 -49.18
CA LYS A 1120 9.53 33.35 -48.17
C LYS A 1120 9.93 33.46 -46.68
N ALA A 1121 8.94 33.82 -45.84
CA ALA A 1121 8.56 33.13 -44.60
C ALA A 1121 7.18 33.65 -44.15
N THR A 1122 6.07 33.10 -44.63
CA THR A 1122 5.20 32.09 -43.97
C THR A 1122 4.86 32.32 -42.47
N VAL A 1123 3.73 33.00 -42.26
CA VAL A 1123 2.59 32.65 -41.37
C VAL A 1123 2.85 32.33 -39.88
N LYS A 1124 2.35 33.21 -38.99
CA LYS A 1124 1.19 32.87 -38.14
C LYS A 1124 0.44 34.11 -37.65
N LYS A 1125 -0.87 33.93 -37.58
CA LYS A 1125 -1.96 34.90 -37.64
C LYS A 1125 -2.41 35.24 -36.22
N ALA A 1126 -2.32 36.51 -35.83
CA ALA A 1126 -2.99 37.06 -34.66
C ALA A 1126 -4.13 37.96 -35.15
N SER A 1127 -5.38 37.57 -34.89
CA SER A 1127 -6.56 38.39 -35.12
C SER A 1127 -6.98 39.07 -33.82
N LYS A 1128 -7.00 40.40 -33.89
CA LYS A 1128 -7.48 41.37 -32.91
C LYS A 1128 -8.93 41.10 -32.47
N THR A 1129 -9.21 41.31 -31.20
CA THR A 1129 -10.56 41.57 -30.65
C THR A 1129 -10.70 43.06 -30.36
N GLY A 1130 -11.81 43.65 -30.83
CA GLY A 1130 -12.24 45.00 -30.51
C GLY A 1130 -13.50 44.96 -29.63
N ASP A 1131 -13.42 45.68 -28.51
CA ASP A 1131 -14.37 46.60 -27.89
C ASP A 1131 -15.92 46.42 -27.91
N THR A 1132 -16.44 46.46 -26.66
CA THR A 1132 -17.54 47.31 -26.11
C THR A 1132 -19.02 46.87 -26.07
N ASN A 1133 -19.49 46.54 -24.83
CA ASN A 1133 -20.60 47.12 -24.00
C ASN A 1133 -22.05 47.31 -24.55
N PRO A 1134 -23.11 47.60 -23.71
CA PRO A 1134 -23.44 47.23 -22.31
C PRO A 1134 -24.97 46.94 -22.00
N LEU A 1135 -25.26 46.55 -20.74
CA LEU A 1135 -26.40 46.92 -19.85
C LEU A 1135 -27.83 46.28 -19.88
N MET A 1136 -28.29 45.98 -18.63
CA MET A 1136 -29.64 46.02 -18.01
C MET A 1136 -30.67 44.86 -18.14
N GLY A 1137 -31.20 44.47 -16.96
CA GLY A 1137 -32.47 43.74 -16.78
C GLY A 1137 -32.67 43.19 -15.36
N MET A 1138 -33.55 43.83 -14.58
CA MET A 1138 -33.77 43.71 -13.13
C MET A 1138 -35.00 42.84 -12.76
N LEU A 1139 -35.02 42.32 -11.52
CA LEU A 1139 -36.15 42.22 -10.56
C LEU A 1139 -37.29 41.16 -10.73
N ALA A 1140 -37.50 40.30 -9.71
CA ALA A 1140 -38.67 40.30 -8.78
C ALA A 1140 -39.04 38.92 -8.16
N LEU A 1141 -39.44 38.97 -6.87
CA LEU A 1141 -39.88 37.91 -5.94
C LEU A 1141 -41.32 37.37 -6.17
N ALA A 1142 -41.64 36.17 -5.61
CA ALA A 1142 -42.80 35.89 -4.71
C ALA A 1142 -42.81 34.41 -4.18
N PHE A 1143 -42.76 34.16 -2.85
CA PHE A 1143 -43.84 33.69 -1.91
C PHE A 1143 -44.56 32.34 -2.26
N ALA A 1144 -44.92 31.39 -1.36
CA ALA A 1144 -44.78 31.13 0.09
C ALA A 1144 -45.43 29.75 0.48
N SER A 1145 -45.18 29.32 1.74
CA SER A 1145 -45.93 28.37 2.63
C SER A 1145 -45.84 26.85 2.32
N ILE A 1146 -45.68 25.92 3.29
CA ILE A 1146 -46.49 25.62 4.50
C ILE A 1146 -45.65 24.97 5.66
N SER A 1147 -46.14 25.25 6.87
CA SER A 1147 -45.84 24.89 8.28
C SER A 1147 -45.64 23.44 8.76
N LEU A 1148 -44.88 23.21 9.86
CA LEU A 1148 -45.35 22.84 11.23
C LEU A 1148 -44.13 22.55 12.16
N VAL A 1149 -43.91 23.32 13.23
CA VAL A 1149 -44.18 23.02 14.67
C VAL A 1149 -43.33 21.91 15.30
N GLY A 1150 -42.56 22.28 16.34
CA GLY A 1150 -41.91 21.38 17.28
C GLY A 1150 -40.98 22.12 18.26
N ALA A 1151 -41.55 22.78 19.26
CA ALA A 1151 -40.84 23.49 20.33
C ALA A 1151 -40.67 22.61 21.59
N ALA A 1152 -39.51 22.70 22.25
CA ALA A 1152 -39.29 22.67 23.71
C ALA A 1152 -37.77 22.83 23.99
N LEU A 1153 -37.25 24.02 24.30
CA LEU A 1153 -37.07 24.58 25.66
C LEU A 1153 -36.58 23.57 26.72
N PHE A 1154 -35.33 23.67 27.14
CA PHE A 1154 -34.96 24.13 28.50
C PHE A 1154 -33.47 24.47 28.61
N ALA A 1155 -33.20 25.53 29.36
CA ALA A 1155 -31.91 26.16 29.59
C ALA A 1155 -31.01 25.39 30.56
N LYS A 1156 -29.68 25.46 30.37
CA LYS A 1156 -28.75 25.91 31.42
C LYS A 1156 -27.36 26.20 30.86
N LYS A 1157 -26.85 27.38 31.22
CA LYS A 1157 -25.48 27.88 31.06
C LYS A 1157 -24.55 27.19 32.11
N PRO A 1158 -23.25 27.54 32.15
CA PRO A 1158 -22.10 26.79 31.63
C PRO A 1158 -21.31 26.05 32.73
N ASN A 1159 -20.33 25.21 32.37
CA ASN A 1159 -19.11 25.11 33.19
C ASN A 1159 -17.90 24.50 32.47
N ARG A 1160 -16.77 25.14 32.75
CA ARG A 1160 -15.36 24.74 32.59
C ARG A 1160 -15.09 23.23 32.62
N LYS A 1161 -14.31 22.75 31.67
CA LYS A 1161 -12.88 22.47 31.84
C LYS A 1161 -12.18 22.52 30.50
#